data_AF-A0A3S4BHN7-F1
#
_entry.id   AF-A0A3S4BHN7-F1
#
_cell.length_a   1.000
_cell.length_b   1.000
_cell.length_c   1.000
_cell.angle_alpha   90.00
_cell.angle_beta   90.00
_cell.angle_gamma   90.00
#
_symmetry.space_group_name_H-M   'P 1'
#
loop_
_entity.id
_entity.type
_entity.pdbx_description
1 polymer ?
#
loop_
_entity_poly.entity_id
_entity_poly.type
_entity_poly.pdbx_seq_one_letter_code
_entity_poly.pdbx_strand_id
1 'polypeptide(L)'
;MSFLFARPEIQAAAATDLAGIGSAISQANAAARIATTGILAAGADEVSSAVAALFGVHAQSYQSLSAQAGRFHHQFVQALKAASAVYASAEVANASPLHVAQQGVLDAINGPIQALTGRPLIGNGANGAPNTGQDGAPGGWLLGDGGAGGSGAADQPGGNGGAAGLIGTGGAGGAGGTEGSSGGAGAGGAGGAGGLLWGNGGLGGAGGLSVNSGGAGGAGGAGGLLGAGGNGGVGGFSALGSGGGGGIGGAGGLFGAGGNGGSGGLGFDGGAGGAGGTGGILGPAGGAGGAGGAAYTGAGGMGGAGGTAGMLFGAGGAGGEGGFGGGVGAAGGVGGNAGLLFGNGGAGGAGGTNSTFDGGIGGNGGKAGLFGFGGAGGNGGVSIQSNGGAGGIGGRGGLLFGNGGGGGTGGQGSMTVAHFGGAGGAGGSALGVGNGGNGGNGGLGALLGNDGVGGSAGSVLGANGANGSTAAAPLPPMRQAVLDAINAPTQTLLGRPLIGNGVNGVAGSGAGGALGGILLGDGGAGGSAAAGSAMSGGAGGAAGLIGTGGAGGAGGSSPTGTGGVGGTGGAAGLLLGSGGAGGAGGNSSTGVGGVGGAGGTGGLLGGGGNGGTGGQSLEIADGGVGGNGGSGGTAGLLGGLFGAGAGNGGNGGTGHITGGAGGGGGDGGPLFGSGGAGGGGGNGGTNGGAGGNGGNGGLLFGAGGSGGVGAATLQSTGGAGGNGGNAGLLFSIGGAGASGGLGGFVTGGAGGAGGAGGLVGLGGVGGAGGLSAGASGGGGAGGQAGLLFGGGGAGGAGADGPTNGGSGGAGGNAGWMGNGANGGNGGFSTPPGQSGRGGTGGLLFGASGQNGQP
;
A
#
# COMPACT_ATOMS: atom_id res chain seq x y z
N MET A 1 23.72 -41.67 19.83
CA MET A 1 24.18 -40.39 19.25
C MET A 1 23.20 -39.31 19.66
N SER A 2 23.65 -38.23 20.28
CA SER A 2 22.78 -37.10 20.65
C SER A 2 22.50 -36.25 19.42
N PHE A 3 21.23 -36.04 19.08
CA PHE A 3 20.83 -35.11 18.03
C PHE A 3 21.06 -33.68 18.51
N LEU A 4 21.82 -32.90 17.74
CA LEU A 4 21.99 -31.47 17.96
C LEU A 4 20.89 -30.74 17.18
N PHE A 5 19.99 -30.04 17.86
CA PHE A 5 18.98 -29.18 17.23
C PHE A 5 19.45 -27.73 17.31
N ALA A 6 19.92 -27.19 16.19
CA ALA A 6 20.15 -25.75 16.03
C ALA A 6 18.96 -25.13 15.29
N ARG A 7 18.60 -23.88 15.62
CA ARG A 7 17.62 -23.09 14.87
C ARG A 7 18.35 -21.87 14.27
N PRO A 8 18.90 -21.99 13.06
CA PRO A 8 19.69 -20.94 12.42
C PRO A 8 18.93 -19.62 12.32
N GLU A 9 17.60 -19.67 12.18
CA GLU A 9 16.72 -18.50 12.04
C GLU A 9 16.68 -17.68 13.32
N ILE A 10 16.56 -18.34 14.49
CA ILE A 10 16.54 -17.65 15.79
C ILE A 10 17.92 -17.04 16.09
N GLN A 11 19.01 -17.70 15.67
CA GLN A 11 20.36 -17.16 15.83
C GLN A 11 20.62 -15.96 14.92
N ALA A 12 20.09 -15.96 13.70
CA ALA A 12 20.18 -14.82 12.78
C ALA A 12 19.35 -13.61 13.23
N ALA A 13 18.14 -13.85 13.76
CA ALA A 13 17.31 -12.83 14.39
C ALA A 13 18.03 -12.21 15.61
N ALA A 14 18.55 -13.05 16.51
CA ALA A 14 19.32 -12.59 17.67
C ALA A 14 20.57 -11.77 17.27
N ALA A 15 21.29 -12.17 16.22
CA ALA A 15 22.43 -11.42 15.71
C ALA A 15 22.04 -10.03 15.16
N THR A 16 20.82 -9.89 14.64
CA THR A 16 20.26 -8.63 14.15
C THR A 16 19.86 -7.74 15.32
N ASP A 17 19.20 -8.30 16.34
CA ASP A 17 18.85 -7.59 17.56
C ASP A 17 20.10 -7.10 18.31
N LEU A 18 21.11 -7.95 18.45
CA LEU A 18 22.42 -7.60 19.01
C LEU A 18 23.08 -6.47 18.20
N ALA A 19 23.01 -6.50 16.86
CA ALA A 19 23.53 -5.40 16.04
C ALA A 19 22.79 -4.07 16.31
N GLY A 20 21.46 -4.13 16.48
CA GLY A 20 20.64 -2.99 16.87
C GLY A 20 21.04 -2.41 18.22
N ILE A 21 21.24 -3.26 19.23
CA ILE A 21 21.73 -2.86 20.57
C ILE A 21 23.11 -2.19 20.47
N GLY A 22 24.02 -2.76 19.69
CA GLY A 22 25.36 -2.21 19.47
C GLY A 22 25.33 -0.81 18.81
N SER A 23 24.42 -0.61 17.85
CA SER A 23 24.20 0.68 17.20
C SER A 23 23.62 1.71 18.18
N ALA A 24 22.61 1.34 18.95
CA ALA A 24 21.98 2.21 19.94
C ALA A 24 22.97 2.68 21.01
N ILE A 25 23.79 1.78 21.55
CA ILE A 25 24.83 2.11 22.53
C ILE A 25 25.90 3.01 21.90
N SER A 26 26.29 2.76 20.65
CA SER A 26 27.29 3.58 19.95
C SER A 26 26.78 5.00 19.68
N GLN A 27 25.50 5.13 19.29
CA GLN A 27 24.85 6.42 19.09
C GLN A 27 24.68 7.18 20.40
N ALA A 28 24.25 6.51 21.48
CA ALA A 28 24.13 7.13 22.79
C ALA A 28 25.48 7.66 23.31
N ASN A 29 26.55 6.88 23.16
CA ASN A 29 27.91 7.30 23.54
C ASN A 29 28.43 8.46 22.68
N ALA A 30 28.04 8.53 21.40
CA ALA A 30 28.38 9.65 20.52
C ALA A 30 27.60 10.92 20.89
N ALA A 31 26.30 10.82 21.15
CA ALA A 31 25.45 11.94 21.55
C ALA A 31 25.89 12.55 22.90
N ALA A 32 26.30 11.72 23.86
CA ALA A 32 26.77 12.18 25.17
C ALA A 32 28.18 12.79 25.15
N ARG A 33 28.95 12.65 24.07
CA ARG A 33 30.37 13.05 24.01
C ARG A 33 30.57 14.53 24.29
N ILE A 34 29.89 15.41 23.56
CA ILE A 34 30.10 16.87 23.66
C ILE A 34 29.72 17.37 25.06
N ALA A 35 28.58 16.92 25.58
CA ALA A 35 28.08 17.34 26.90
C ALA A 35 28.98 16.87 28.05
N THR A 36 29.63 15.69 27.93
CA THR A 36 30.47 15.12 29.00
C THR A 36 31.92 15.59 28.94
N THR A 37 32.45 15.93 27.76
CA THR A 37 33.82 16.47 27.62
C THR A 37 33.89 18.00 27.74
N GLY A 38 32.77 18.69 27.61
CA GLY A 38 32.68 20.16 27.60
C GLY A 38 32.22 20.80 28.92
N ILE A 39 32.37 20.11 30.06
CA ILE A 39 31.94 20.64 31.36
C ILE A 39 32.77 21.88 31.71
N LEU A 40 32.09 23.00 31.93
CA LEU A 40 32.68 24.27 32.32
C LEU A 40 32.87 24.34 33.84
N ALA A 41 33.92 25.02 34.29
CA ALA A 41 34.12 25.30 35.71
C ALA A 41 32.94 26.12 36.26
N ALA A 42 32.38 25.71 37.40
CA ALA A 42 31.22 26.37 38.02
C ALA A 42 31.54 27.76 38.57
N GLY A 43 32.82 28.04 38.85
CA GLY A 43 33.35 29.33 39.30
C GLY A 43 34.76 29.57 38.75
N ALA A 44 35.28 30.79 38.92
CA ALA A 44 36.61 31.18 38.44
C ALA A 44 37.76 30.66 39.34
N ASP A 45 37.44 29.93 40.40
CA ASP A 45 38.40 29.36 41.34
C ASP A 45 39.07 28.09 40.79
N GLU A 46 40.26 27.82 41.30
CA GLU A 46 41.09 26.69 40.88
C GLU A 46 40.46 25.33 41.21
N VAL A 47 39.60 25.25 42.23
CA VAL A 47 38.90 24.00 42.60
C VAL A 47 37.85 23.66 41.55
N SER A 48 37.03 24.63 41.14
CA SER A 48 36.06 24.49 40.05
C SER A 48 36.73 24.11 38.72
N SER A 49 37.89 24.70 38.41
CA SER A 49 38.69 24.36 37.23
C SER A 49 39.25 22.93 37.28
N ALA A 50 39.82 22.53 38.42
CA ALA A 50 40.38 21.18 38.60
C ALA A 50 39.30 20.08 38.53
N VAL A 51 38.10 20.35 39.08
CA VAL A 51 36.97 19.41 39.02
C VAL A 51 36.46 19.27 37.58
N ALA A 52 36.31 20.37 36.84
CA ALA A 52 35.94 20.33 35.42
C ALA A 52 36.96 19.54 34.58
N ALA A 53 38.27 19.75 34.83
CA ALA A 53 39.34 19.01 34.15
C ALA A 53 39.32 17.50 34.46
N LEU A 54 39.07 17.12 35.72
CA LEU A 54 38.95 15.71 36.13
C LEU A 54 37.81 15.01 35.38
N PHE A 55 36.62 15.64 35.31
CA PHE A 55 35.49 15.09 34.56
C PHE A 55 35.77 15.01 33.06
N GLY A 56 36.47 16.00 32.49
CA GLY A 56 36.90 15.96 31.08
C GLY A 56 37.79 14.76 30.75
N VAL A 57 38.81 14.49 31.59
CA VAL A 57 39.71 13.34 31.42
C VAL A 57 38.99 12.01 31.63
N HIS A 58 38.07 11.94 32.60
CA HIS A 58 37.25 10.75 32.83
C HIS A 58 36.34 10.44 31.63
N ALA A 59 35.68 11.47 31.08
CA ALA A 59 34.83 11.33 29.89
C ALA A 59 35.64 10.85 28.67
N GLN A 60 36.86 11.37 28.46
CA GLN A 60 37.75 10.92 27.38
C GLN A 60 38.16 9.45 27.54
N SER A 61 38.45 9.01 28.77
CA SER A 61 38.78 7.61 29.09
C SER A 61 37.60 6.67 28.84
N TYR A 62 36.39 7.09 29.23
CA TYR A 62 35.15 6.36 28.97
C TYR A 62 34.86 6.23 27.46
N GLN A 63 35.11 7.28 26.66
CA GLN A 63 34.94 7.25 25.21
C GLN A 63 35.90 6.25 24.53
N SER A 64 37.15 6.15 24.99
CA SER A 64 38.12 5.16 24.49
C SER A 64 37.67 3.72 24.80
N LEU A 65 37.26 3.46 26.04
CA LEU A 65 36.79 2.13 26.46
C LEU A 65 35.50 1.72 25.71
N SER A 66 34.57 2.65 25.53
CA SER A 66 33.32 2.41 24.79
C SER A 66 33.57 2.06 23.32
N ALA A 67 34.57 2.69 22.68
CA ALA A 67 34.98 2.34 21.33
C ALA A 67 35.60 0.92 21.26
N GLN A 68 36.36 0.52 22.27
CA GLN A 68 36.93 -0.83 22.35
C GLN A 68 35.85 -1.90 22.56
N ALA A 69 34.86 -1.63 23.43
CA ALA A 69 33.70 -2.48 23.62
C ALA A 69 32.85 -2.62 22.34
N GLY A 70 32.67 -1.52 21.58
CA GLY A 70 31.96 -1.53 20.29
C GLY A 70 32.62 -2.45 19.25
N ARG A 71 33.96 -2.49 19.18
CA ARG A 71 34.68 -3.40 18.27
C ARG A 71 34.52 -4.87 18.67
N PHE A 72 34.61 -5.16 19.97
CA PHE A 72 34.38 -6.51 20.49
C PHE A 72 32.96 -6.99 20.18
N HIS A 73 31.96 -6.15 20.40
CA HIS A 73 30.56 -6.45 20.08
C HIS A 73 30.35 -6.74 18.59
N HIS A 74 30.98 -5.96 17.71
CA HIS A 74 30.94 -6.23 16.27
C HIS A 74 31.53 -7.59 15.90
N GLN A 75 32.67 -7.96 16.49
CA GLN A 75 33.30 -9.27 16.26
C GLN A 75 32.41 -10.42 16.77
N PHE A 76 31.76 -10.25 17.92
CA PHE A 76 30.82 -11.23 18.46
C PHE A 76 29.60 -11.45 17.54
N VAL A 77 28.99 -10.36 17.05
CA VAL A 77 27.87 -10.44 16.10
C VAL A 77 28.30 -11.08 14.77
N GLN A 78 29.51 -10.78 14.28
CA GLN A 78 30.04 -11.41 13.06
C GLN A 78 30.26 -12.91 13.26
N ALA A 79 30.81 -13.34 14.39
CA ALA A 79 30.99 -14.75 14.71
C ALA A 79 29.66 -15.51 14.81
N LEU A 80 28.63 -14.89 15.41
CA LEU A 80 27.29 -15.47 15.51
C LEU A 80 26.62 -15.64 14.14
N LYS A 81 26.78 -14.65 13.24
CA LYS A 81 26.33 -14.74 11.83
C LYS A 81 27.08 -15.82 11.05
N ALA A 82 28.38 -16.00 11.30
CA ALA A 82 29.16 -17.04 10.65
C ALA A 82 28.72 -18.44 11.12
N ALA A 83 28.43 -18.61 12.41
CA ALA A 83 27.97 -19.89 12.96
C ALA A 83 26.62 -20.33 12.37
N SER A 84 25.65 -19.42 12.20
CA SER A 84 24.36 -19.77 11.59
C SER A 84 24.49 -20.23 10.13
N ALA A 85 25.39 -19.61 9.36
CA ALA A 85 25.68 -20.03 7.97
C ALA A 85 26.30 -21.43 7.89
N VAL A 86 27.10 -21.82 8.89
CA VAL A 86 27.69 -23.17 8.98
C VAL A 86 26.62 -24.21 9.31
N TYR A 87 25.70 -23.93 10.24
CA TYR A 87 24.59 -24.84 10.53
C TYR A 87 23.63 -24.97 9.34
N ALA A 88 23.31 -23.87 8.64
CA ALA A 88 22.49 -23.90 7.43
C ALA A 88 23.16 -24.67 6.27
N SER A 89 24.48 -24.53 6.09
CA SER A 89 25.21 -25.29 5.05
C SER A 89 25.31 -26.78 5.36
N ALA A 90 25.36 -27.16 6.65
CA ALA A 90 25.29 -28.56 7.08
C ALA A 90 23.91 -29.20 6.79
N GLU A 91 22.82 -28.45 6.94
CA GLU A 91 21.48 -28.92 6.53
C GLU A 91 21.38 -29.13 5.02
N VAL A 92 21.91 -28.20 4.22
CA VAL A 92 21.95 -28.31 2.75
C VAL A 92 22.76 -29.54 2.31
N ALA A 93 23.91 -29.80 2.94
CA ALA A 93 24.74 -30.96 2.63
C ALA A 93 24.00 -32.28 2.89
N ASN A 94 23.25 -32.37 4.00
CA ASN A 94 22.46 -33.54 4.35
C ASN A 94 21.20 -33.72 3.48
N ALA A 95 20.63 -32.65 2.91
CA ALA A 95 19.48 -32.72 2.00
C ALA A 95 19.86 -33.11 0.56
N SER A 96 21.13 -32.96 0.17
CA SER A 96 21.61 -33.13 -1.21
C SER A 96 21.35 -34.52 -1.84
N PRO A 97 21.49 -35.67 -1.15
CA PRO A 97 21.27 -36.98 -1.79
C PRO A 97 19.79 -37.26 -2.07
N LEU A 98 18.89 -36.79 -1.20
CA LEU A 98 17.43 -36.84 -1.40
C LEU A 98 17.02 -35.98 -2.60
N HIS A 99 17.64 -34.81 -2.73
CA HIS A 99 17.37 -33.88 -3.83
C HIS A 99 17.67 -34.48 -5.21
N VAL A 100 18.81 -35.19 -5.33
CA VAL A 100 19.22 -35.84 -6.59
C VAL A 100 18.27 -36.98 -6.95
N ALA A 101 17.84 -37.79 -5.99
CA ALA A 101 16.87 -38.87 -6.22
C ALA A 101 15.50 -38.33 -6.67
N GLN A 102 15.04 -37.24 -6.04
CA GLN A 102 13.78 -36.58 -6.39
C GLN A 102 13.81 -35.97 -7.80
N GLN A 103 14.92 -35.34 -8.18
CA GLN A 103 15.11 -34.83 -9.55
C GLN A 103 15.05 -35.95 -10.60
N GLY A 104 15.67 -37.11 -10.33
CA GLY A 104 15.61 -38.26 -11.24
C GLY A 104 14.19 -38.81 -11.46
N VAL A 105 13.33 -38.76 -10.44
CA VAL A 105 11.90 -39.11 -10.57
C VAL A 105 11.16 -38.07 -11.40
N LEU A 106 11.41 -36.78 -11.19
CA LEU A 106 10.80 -35.71 -11.96
C LEU A 106 11.19 -35.77 -13.44
N ASP A 107 12.44 -36.05 -13.75
CA ASP A 107 12.91 -36.20 -15.14
C ASP A 107 12.21 -37.38 -15.84
N ALA A 108 11.99 -38.50 -15.14
CA ALA A 108 11.23 -39.63 -15.66
C ALA A 108 9.74 -39.32 -15.89
N ILE A 109 9.13 -38.50 -15.03
CA ILE A 109 7.73 -38.03 -15.18
C ILE A 109 7.61 -37.02 -16.33
N ASN A 110 8.54 -36.08 -16.42
CA ASN A 110 8.52 -35.00 -17.39
C ASN A 110 8.91 -35.46 -18.80
N GLY A 111 9.84 -36.40 -18.93
CA GLY A 111 10.43 -36.82 -20.20
C GLY A 111 9.41 -37.11 -21.30
N PRO A 112 8.37 -37.94 -21.07
CA PRO A 112 7.37 -38.24 -22.09
C PRO A 112 6.56 -37.01 -22.54
N ILE A 113 6.14 -36.16 -21.61
CA ILE A 113 5.32 -34.97 -21.93
C ILE A 113 6.18 -33.89 -22.57
N GLN A 114 7.41 -33.68 -22.07
CA GLN A 114 8.33 -32.71 -22.64
C GLN A 114 8.77 -33.08 -24.06
N ALA A 115 8.96 -34.37 -24.36
CA ALA A 115 9.22 -34.86 -25.71
C ALA A 115 8.01 -34.65 -26.65
N LEU A 116 6.78 -34.79 -26.14
CA LEU A 116 5.56 -34.69 -26.94
C LEU A 116 5.11 -33.24 -27.18
N THR A 117 5.22 -32.38 -26.17
CA THR A 117 4.65 -31.02 -26.21
C THR A 117 5.70 -29.91 -26.11
N GLY A 118 6.99 -30.24 -25.95
CA GLY A 118 8.06 -29.26 -25.73
C GLY A 118 8.00 -28.54 -24.37
N ARG A 119 7.14 -29.00 -23.45
CA ARG A 119 6.84 -28.34 -22.17
C ARG A 119 6.70 -29.39 -21.08
N PRO A 120 7.36 -29.23 -19.92
CA PRO A 120 7.31 -30.24 -18.87
C PRO A 120 5.90 -30.34 -18.25
N LEU A 121 5.62 -31.46 -17.60
CA LEU A 121 4.39 -31.62 -16.81
C LEU A 121 4.50 -30.86 -15.49
N ILE A 122 5.67 -30.93 -14.85
CA ILE A 122 5.99 -30.32 -13.57
C ILE A 122 7.30 -29.52 -13.69
N GLY A 123 7.28 -28.26 -13.29
CA GLY A 123 8.46 -27.39 -13.24
C GLY A 123 8.12 -25.96 -13.60
N ASN A 124 8.91 -25.00 -13.11
CA ASN A 124 8.67 -23.59 -13.40
C ASN A 124 9.16 -23.22 -14.80
N GLY A 125 8.58 -22.16 -15.37
CA GLY A 125 9.04 -21.56 -16.61
C GLY A 125 10.39 -20.88 -16.42
N ALA A 126 11.22 -20.91 -17.47
CA ALA A 126 12.48 -20.17 -17.50
C ALA A 126 12.22 -18.66 -17.62
N ASN A 127 13.01 -17.86 -16.90
CA ASN A 127 12.96 -16.41 -17.03
C ASN A 127 13.50 -15.98 -18.41
N GLY A 128 12.93 -14.92 -18.98
CA GLY A 128 13.43 -14.27 -20.19
C GLY A 128 14.79 -13.61 -19.94
N ALA A 129 15.60 -13.52 -21.00
CA ALA A 129 16.93 -12.93 -20.93
C ALA A 129 16.86 -11.41 -20.64
N PRO A 130 17.64 -10.87 -19.68
CA PRO A 130 17.73 -9.43 -19.43
C PRO A 130 18.14 -8.64 -20.67
N ASN A 131 17.69 -7.38 -20.78
CA ASN A 131 18.03 -6.44 -21.86
C ASN A 131 17.69 -6.93 -23.29
N THR A 132 16.65 -7.75 -23.42
CA THR A 132 16.15 -8.23 -24.73
C THR A 132 14.67 -8.02 -24.94
N GLY A 133 13.93 -7.71 -23.87
CA GLY A 133 12.46 -7.74 -23.89
C GLY A 133 11.89 -9.13 -24.11
N GLN A 134 12.67 -10.21 -23.89
CA GLN A 134 12.20 -11.56 -24.11
C GLN A 134 11.15 -11.98 -23.08
N ASP A 135 10.04 -12.53 -23.55
CA ASP A 135 9.00 -13.08 -22.69
C ASP A 135 9.51 -14.25 -21.83
N GLY A 136 8.98 -14.37 -20.62
CA GLY A 136 9.19 -15.53 -19.76
C GLY A 136 8.51 -16.77 -20.34
N ALA A 137 9.16 -17.92 -20.20
CA ALA A 137 8.60 -19.18 -20.66
C ALA A 137 7.42 -19.62 -19.77
N PRO A 138 6.45 -20.36 -20.31
CA PRO A 138 5.34 -20.87 -19.51
C PRO A 138 5.79 -21.96 -18.52
N GLY A 139 5.14 -22.04 -17.36
CA GLY A 139 5.36 -23.10 -16.36
C GLY A 139 4.88 -24.46 -16.83
N GLY A 140 5.13 -25.55 -16.10
CA GLY A 140 4.69 -26.90 -16.47
C GLY A 140 3.17 -27.04 -16.61
N TRP A 141 2.69 -28.01 -17.37
CA TRP A 141 1.24 -28.16 -17.64
C TRP A 141 0.40 -28.40 -16.39
N LEU A 142 0.90 -29.18 -15.43
CA LEU A 142 0.17 -29.55 -14.22
C LEU A 142 0.56 -28.66 -13.05
N LEU A 143 1.86 -28.57 -12.75
CA LEU A 143 2.40 -27.80 -11.64
C LEU A 143 3.61 -27.00 -12.08
N GLY A 144 3.52 -25.68 -12.03
CA GLY A 144 4.64 -24.82 -12.35
C GLY A 144 4.25 -23.36 -12.52
N ASP A 145 5.06 -22.50 -11.93
CA ASP A 145 4.91 -21.06 -12.09
C ASP A 145 5.46 -20.62 -13.44
N GLY A 146 4.94 -19.52 -13.99
CA GLY A 146 5.49 -18.90 -15.19
C GLY A 146 6.84 -18.24 -14.93
N GLY A 147 7.72 -18.25 -15.93
CA GLY A 147 8.99 -17.54 -15.87
C GLY A 147 8.80 -16.02 -15.91
N ALA A 148 9.68 -15.26 -15.27
CA ALA A 148 9.65 -13.80 -15.37
C ALA A 148 10.05 -13.32 -16.77
N GLY A 149 9.50 -12.21 -17.25
CA GLY A 149 9.93 -11.55 -18.48
C GLY A 149 11.28 -10.85 -18.32
N GLY A 150 12.08 -10.85 -19.38
CA GLY A 150 13.36 -10.14 -19.44
C GLY A 150 13.18 -8.62 -19.57
N SER A 151 14.09 -7.83 -18.99
CA SER A 151 14.07 -6.38 -19.17
C SER A 151 14.27 -6.00 -20.65
N GLY A 152 13.68 -4.89 -21.08
CA GLY A 152 13.81 -4.34 -22.42
C GLY A 152 15.18 -3.71 -22.66
N ALA A 153 15.69 -3.81 -23.88
CA ALA A 153 16.82 -2.98 -24.31
C ALA A 153 16.39 -1.51 -24.45
N ALA A 154 17.36 -0.59 -24.62
CA ALA A 154 17.03 0.81 -24.88
C ALA A 154 15.98 0.96 -26.00
N ASP A 155 15.00 1.85 -25.79
CA ASP A 155 13.81 2.06 -26.63
C ASP A 155 12.87 0.83 -26.81
N GLN A 156 13.09 -0.28 -26.11
CA GLN A 156 12.27 -1.50 -26.23
C GLN A 156 11.47 -1.80 -24.96
N PRO A 157 10.25 -2.34 -25.11
CA PRO A 157 9.46 -2.77 -23.96
C PRO A 157 10.11 -3.97 -23.25
N GLY A 158 9.73 -4.16 -21.99
CA GLY A 158 10.04 -5.39 -21.26
C GLY A 158 9.23 -6.57 -21.77
N GLY A 159 9.78 -7.78 -21.62
CA GLY A 159 9.10 -9.01 -21.99
C GLY A 159 7.94 -9.33 -21.06
N ASN A 160 6.90 -9.98 -21.57
CA ASN A 160 5.79 -10.42 -20.75
C ASN A 160 6.22 -11.57 -19.83
N GLY A 161 5.58 -11.70 -18.68
CA GLY A 161 5.72 -12.88 -17.84
C GLY A 161 5.06 -14.11 -18.48
N GLY A 162 5.66 -15.28 -18.25
CA GLY A 162 5.12 -16.54 -18.71
C GLY A 162 3.83 -16.92 -17.99
N ALA A 163 2.91 -17.61 -18.68
CA ALA A 163 1.72 -18.14 -18.03
C ALA A 163 2.03 -19.43 -17.24
N ALA A 164 1.33 -19.65 -16.13
CA ALA A 164 1.35 -20.94 -15.44
C ALA A 164 0.51 -22.01 -16.16
N GLY A 165 0.55 -23.25 -15.67
CA GLY A 165 -0.24 -24.38 -16.19
C GLY A 165 -1.62 -24.51 -15.53
N LEU A 166 -1.91 -25.68 -14.95
CA LEU A 166 -3.14 -25.90 -14.18
C LEU A 166 -3.03 -25.31 -12.77
N ILE A 167 -1.88 -25.54 -12.11
CA ILE A 167 -1.54 -25.02 -10.79
C ILE A 167 -0.21 -24.27 -10.85
N GLY A 168 -0.20 -23.00 -10.43
CA GLY A 168 1.01 -22.16 -10.37
C GLY A 168 0.71 -20.69 -10.61
N THR A 169 1.59 -19.79 -10.19
CA THR A 169 1.43 -18.34 -10.41
C THR A 169 2.01 -17.91 -11.75
N GLY A 170 1.38 -16.93 -12.40
CA GLY A 170 1.94 -16.31 -13.60
C GLY A 170 3.26 -15.59 -13.29
N GLY A 171 4.18 -15.60 -14.26
CA GLY A 171 5.47 -14.90 -14.14
C GLY A 171 5.29 -13.39 -14.15
N ALA A 172 6.19 -12.65 -13.48
CA ALA A 172 6.20 -11.19 -13.55
C ALA A 172 6.64 -10.70 -14.94
N GLY A 173 6.12 -9.57 -15.40
CA GLY A 173 6.60 -8.88 -16.59
C GLY A 173 7.96 -8.21 -16.35
N GLY A 174 8.77 -8.13 -17.40
CA GLY A 174 10.06 -7.48 -17.41
C GLY A 174 9.94 -5.95 -17.43
N ALA A 175 10.93 -5.25 -16.89
CA ALA A 175 10.97 -3.78 -16.95
C ALA A 175 11.17 -3.28 -18.39
N GLY A 176 10.59 -2.14 -18.72
CA GLY A 176 10.83 -1.45 -19.98
C GLY A 176 12.25 -0.86 -20.04
N GLY A 177 12.85 -0.87 -21.22
CA GLY A 177 14.18 -0.31 -21.41
C GLY A 177 14.20 1.21 -21.35
N THR A 178 15.35 1.77 -21.00
CA THR A 178 15.55 3.22 -20.94
C THR A 178 15.46 3.86 -22.32
N GLU A 179 15.28 5.17 -22.38
CA GLU A 179 15.37 5.93 -23.63
C GLU A 179 16.75 5.72 -24.28
N GLY A 180 16.72 5.39 -25.56
CA GLY A 180 17.80 5.45 -26.51
C GLY A 180 17.60 6.61 -27.49
N SER A 181 18.26 6.56 -28.64
CA SER A 181 18.33 7.70 -29.57
C SER A 181 17.01 8.06 -30.26
N SER A 182 15.94 7.27 -30.08
CA SER A 182 14.67 7.41 -30.83
C SER A 182 13.50 8.06 -30.07
N GLY A 183 13.72 8.51 -28.82
CA GLY A 183 12.92 9.57 -28.19
C GLY A 183 11.81 9.15 -27.22
N GLY A 184 11.83 7.94 -26.66
CA GLY A 184 10.93 7.55 -25.58
C GLY A 184 11.31 6.20 -24.96
N ALA A 185 11.07 6.04 -23.65
CA ALA A 185 11.41 4.80 -22.98
C ALA A 185 10.39 3.67 -23.23
N GLY A 186 10.87 2.42 -23.18
CA GLY A 186 10.04 1.25 -23.36
C GLY A 186 9.01 1.06 -22.24
N ALA A 187 7.84 0.52 -22.57
CA ALA A 187 6.85 0.14 -21.56
C ALA A 187 7.29 -1.13 -20.80
N GLY A 188 6.79 -1.31 -19.58
CA GLY A 188 6.94 -2.59 -18.88
C GLY A 188 6.14 -3.71 -19.55
N GLY A 189 6.66 -4.94 -19.47
CA GLY A 189 5.96 -6.12 -19.97
C GLY A 189 4.76 -6.50 -19.10
N ALA A 190 3.75 -7.13 -19.67
CA ALA A 190 2.60 -7.59 -18.90
C ALA A 190 2.96 -8.78 -17.99
N GLY A 191 2.26 -8.94 -16.88
CA GLY A 191 2.34 -10.15 -16.07
C GLY A 191 1.68 -11.35 -16.75
N GLY A 192 2.21 -12.54 -16.53
CA GLY A 192 1.67 -13.79 -17.06
C GLY A 192 0.36 -14.21 -16.37
N ALA A 193 -0.45 -15.01 -17.04
CA ALA A 193 -1.66 -15.54 -16.40
C ALA A 193 -1.34 -16.60 -15.33
N GLY A 194 -2.14 -16.61 -14.26
CA GLY A 194 -2.13 -17.67 -13.26
C GLY A 194 -2.67 -19.00 -13.77
N GLY A 195 -2.40 -20.07 -13.02
CA GLY A 195 -2.76 -21.42 -13.41
C GLY A 195 -4.27 -21.61 -13.45
N LEU A 196 -4.78 -22.30 -14.49
CA LEU A 196 -6.19 -22.34 -14.85
C LEU A 196 -7.13 -22.66 -13.66
N LEU A 197 -6.74 -23.59 -12.80
CA LEU A 197 -7.52 -23.97 -11.61
C LEU A 197 -7.11 -23.13 -10.40
N TRP A 198 -5.81 -23.04 -10.12
CA TRP A 198 -5.30 -22.32 -8.97
C TRP A 198 -3.98 -21.61 -9.28
N GLY A 199 -3.95 -20.31 -9.01
CA GLY A 199 -2.77 -19.48 -9.20
C GLY A 199 -3.13 -18.07 -9.64
N ASN A 200 -2.40 -17.09 -9.14
CA ASN A 200 -2.63 -15.68 -9.44
C ASN A 200 -1.97 -15.28 -10.74
N GLY A 201 -2.44 -14.18 -11.31
CA GLY A 201 -1.71 -13.48 -12.34
C GLY A 201 -0.38 -12.94 -11.82
N GLY A 202 0.61 -12.92 -12.70
CA GLY A 202 1.89 -12.30 -12.47
C GLY A 202 1.79 -10.77 -12.46
N LEU A 203 2.78 -10.11 -11.89
CA LEU A 203 2.84 -8.65 -11.83
C LEU A 203 3.19 -8.05 -13.20
N GLY A 204 2.70 -6.85 -13.48
CA GLY A 204 3.21 -6.05 -14.59
C GLY A 204 4.59 -5.48 -14.32
N GLY A 205 5.43 -5.40 -15.35
CA GLY A 205 6.77 -4.82 -15.29
C GLY A 205 6.73 -3.28 -15.17
N ALA A 206 7.77 -2.69 -14.60
CA ALA A 206 7.89 -1.23 -14.55
C ALA A 206 8.16 -0.63 -15.93
N GLY A 207 7.68 0.58 -16.19
CA GLY A 207 8.01 1.34 -17.39
C GLY A 207 9.43 1.90 -17.35
N GLY A 208 10.00 2.12 -18.53
CA GLY A 208 11.38 2.57 -18.70
C GLY A 208 11.59 4.06 -18.41
N LEU A 209 12.86 4.42 -18.16
CA LEU A 209 13.31 5.77 -17.84
C LEU A 209 13.58 6.61 -19.08
N SER A 210 13.09 7.85 -19.12
CA SER A 210 13.31 8.77 -20.25
C SER A 210 13.70 10.17 -19.77
N VAL A 211 14.33 10.96 -20.65
CA VAL A 211 14.35 12.42 -20.54
C VAL A 211 13.09 13.05 -21.13
N ASN A 212 12.43 12.44 -22.12
CA ASN A 212 11.24 13.02 -22.78
C ASN A 212 9.92 12.47 -22.25
N SER A 213 9.70 11.16 -22.25
CA SER A 213 8.44 10.55 -21.79
C SER A 213 8.70 9.19 -21.18
N GLY A 214 8.31 9.04 -19.92
CA GLY A 214 8.50 7.79 -19.19
C GLY A 214 7.66 6.67 -19.82
N GLY A 215 8.21 5.46 -19.86
CA GLY A 215 7.48 4.30 -20.38
C GLY A 215 6.29 3.97 -19.48
N ALA A 216 5.18 3.48 -20.02
CA ALA A 216 4.07 3.02 -19.18
C ALA A 216 4.44 1.76 -18.40
N GLY A 217 3.84 1.55 -17.22
CA GLY A 217 3.90 0.28 -16.52
C GLY A 217 3.10 -0.81 -17.25
N GLY A 218 3.57 -2.05 -17.18
CA GLY A 218 2.89 -3.20 -17.76
C GLY A 218 1.63 -3.57 -16.99
N ALA A 219 0.65 -4.17 -17.66
CA ALA A 219 -0.55 -4.66 -16.97
C ALA A 219 -0.23 -5.88 -16.09
N GLY A 220 -0.97 -6.04 -14.98
CA GLY A 220 -0.96 -7.28 -14.22
C GLY A 220 -1.65 -8.42 -14.97
N GLY A 221 -1.19 -9.64 -14.78
CA GLY A 221 -1.76 -10.85 -15.37
C GLY A 221 -3.11 -11.22 -14.75
N ALA A 222 -3.93 -11.97 -15.48
CA ALA A 222 -5.18 -12.49 -14.93
C ALA A 222 -4.94 -13.68 -13.99
N GLY A 223 -5.73 -13.79 -12.93
CA GLY A 223 -5.79 -14.98 -12.08
C GLY A 223 -6.51 -16.15 -12.76
N GLY A 224 -6.18 -17.38 -12.35
CA GLY A 224 -6.96 -18.57 -12.67
C GLY A 224 -8.26 -18.66 -11.87
N LEU A 225 -9.03 -19.75 -12.02
CA LEU A 225 -10.38 -19.89 -11.44
C LEU A 225 -10.48 -19.46 -9.95
N LEU A 226 -9.50 -19.86 -9.15
CA LEU A 226 -9.41 -19.54 -7.71
C LEU A 226 -8.40 -18.43 -7.40
N GLY A 227 -7.68 -17.92 -8.41
CA GLY A 227 -6.58 -16.97 -8.24
C GLY A 227 -7.02 -15.51 -8.41
N ALA A 228 -6.35 -14.63 -7.67
CA ALA A 228 -6.45 -13.19 -7.83
C ALA A 228 -5.69 -12.70 -9.07
N GLY A 229 -6.07 -11.52 -9.56
CA GLY A 229 -5.29 -10.82 -10.59
C GLY A 229 -3.95 -10.33 -10.05
N GLY A 230 -2.95 -10.24 -10.92
CA GLY A 230 -1.67 -9.62 -10.61
C GLY A 230 -1.78 -8.10 -10.58
N ASN A 231 -0.91 -7.42 -9.83
CA ASN A 231 -0.91 -5.95 -9.82
C ASN A 231 -0.28 -5.39 -11.10
N GLY A 232 -0.70 -4.19 -11.49
CA GLY A 232 -0.07 -3.43 -12.56
C GLY A 232 1.31 -2.90 -12.18
N GLY A 233 2.18 -2.76 -13.18
CA GLY A 233 3.51 -2.20 -13.05
C GLY A 233 3.51 -0.69 -12.90
N VAL A 234 4.57 -0.14 -12.32
CA VAL A 234 4.72 1.32 -12.11
C VAL A 234 5.11 2.00 -13.42
N GLY A 235 4.61 3.22 -13.64
CA GLY A 235 5.05 4.05 -14.77
C GLY A 235 6.50 4.54 -14.62
N GLY A 236 7.19 4.67 -15.74
CA GLY A 236 8.57 5.13 -15.82
C GLY A 236 8.72 6.62 -15.58
N PHE A 237 9.92 7.05 -15.19
CA PHE A 237 10.21 8.46 -14.96
C PHE A 237 10.52 9.22 -16.26
N SER A 238 10.20 10.52 -16.28
CA SER A 238 10.64 11.47 -17.30
C SER A 238 11.34 12.70 -16.69
N ALA A 239 12.48 13.10 -17.25
CA ALA A 239 13.18 14.30 -16.78
C ALA A 239 12.56 15.61 -17.27
N LEU A 240 12.03 15.65 -18.49
CA LEU A 240 11.58 16.86 -19.21
C LEU A 240 10.11 16.82 -19.67
N GLY A 241 9.48 15.65 -19.70
CA GLY A 241 8.07 15.52 -20.07
C GLY A 241 7.29 14.68 -19.07
N SER A 242 6.19 14.07 -19.51
CA SER A 242 5.31 13.34 -18.61
C SER A 242 5.92 12.03 -18.12
N GLY A 243 5.71 11.74 -16.84
CA GLY A 243 5.93 10.42 -16.30
C GLY A 243 5.02 9.40 -16.99
N GLY A 244 5.48 8.16 -17.10
CA GLY A 244 4.69 7.08 -17.68
C GLY A 244 3.45 6.78 -16.82
N GLY A 245 2.36 6.37 -17.45
CA GLY A 245 1.19 5.89 -16.70
C GLY A 245 1.47 4.58 -15.97
N GLY A 246 0.84 4.36 -14.83
CA GLY A 246 0.83 3.07 -14.16
C GLY A 246 0.04 2.03 -14.96
N GLY A 247 0.48 0.78 -14.91
CA GLY A 247 -0.20 -0.35 -15.52
C GLY A 247 -1.48 -0.70 -14.78
N ILE A 248 -2.47 -1.23 -15.50
CA ILE A 248 -3.72 -1.70 -14.88
C ILE A 248 -3.49 -2.98 -14.08
N GLY A 249 -4.26 -3.18 -13.01
CA GLY A 249 -4.33 -4.46 -12.32
C GLY A 249 -5.04 -5.53 -13.16
N GLY A 250 -4.60 -6.77 -13.02
CA GLY A 250 -5.19 -7.92 -13.69
C GLY A 250 -6.53 -8.33 -13.08
N ALA A 251 -7.38 -9.00 -13.86
CA ALA A 251 -8.65 -9.51 -13.35
C ALA A 251 -8.45 -10.75 -12.45
N GLY A 252 -9.29 -10.90 -11.42
CA GLY A 252 -9.42 -12.15 -10.69
C GLY A 252 -10.20 -13.20 -11.49
N GLY A 253 -9.94 -14.49 -11.25
CA GLY A 253 -10.80 -15.56 -11.77
C GLY A 253 -12.10 -15.68 -10.96
N LEU A 254 -12.91 -16.72 -11.19
CA LEU A 254 -14.28 -16.85 -10.65
C LEU A 254 -14.44 -16.44 -9.17
N PHE A 255 -13.48 -16.82 -8.32
CA PHE A 255 -13.48 -16.48 -6.88
C PHE A 255 -12.35 -15.52 -6.48
N GLY A 256 -11.54 -15.06 -7.42
CA GLY A 256 -10.39 -14.20 -7.18
C GLY A 256 -10.76 -12.73 -7.07
N ALA A 257 -10.00 -11.99 -6.27
CA ALA A 257 -10.03 -10.53 -6.27
C ALA A 257 -9.31 -9.97 -7.51
N GLY A 258 -9.66 -8.75 -7.90
CA GLY A 258 -8.87 -8.01 -8.90
C GLY A 258 -7.51 -7.57 -8.34
N GLY A 259 -6.49 -7.50 -9.19
CA GLY A 259 -5.18 -6.96 -8.84
C GLY A 259 -5.22 -5.44 -8.73
N ASN A 260 -4.31 -4.84 -7.99
CA ASN A 260 -4.24 -3.38 -7.84
C ASN A 260 -3.62 -2.73 -9.09
N GLY A 261 -3.99 -1.48 -9.37
CA GLY A 261 -3.33 -0.67 -10.38
C GLY A 261 -1.92 -0.23 -9.93
N GLY A 262 -1.00 -0.11 -10.88
CA GLY A 262 0.34 0.42 -10.65
C GLY A 262 0.31 1.94 -10.47
N SER A 263 1.25 2.50 -9.71
CA SER A 263 1.36 3.95 -9.59
C SER A 263 1.89 4.60 -10.88
N GLY A 264 1.51 5.86 -11.11
CA GLY A 264 2.09 6.66 -12.17
C GLY A 264 3.55 7.03 -11.91
N GLY A 265 4.30 7.21 -12.99
CA GLY A 265 5.69 7.64 -12.98
C GLY A 265 5.83 9.13 -12.72
N LEU A 266 7.01 9.55 -12.31
CA LEU A 266 7.33 10.96 -12.09
C LEU A 266 7.68 11.66 -13.41
N GLY A 267 7.37 12.95 -13.51
CA GLY A 267 7.75 13.75 -14.67
C GLY A 267 7.68 15.25 -14.44
N PHE A 268 7.86 16.03 -15.51
CA PHE A 268 7.40 17.42 -15.54
C PHE A 268 5.92 17.48 -15.20
N ASP A 269 5.12 16.66 -15.89
CA ASP A 269 3.80 16.23 -15.46
C ASP A 269 3.89 14.82 -14.87
N GLY A 270 3.16 14.56 -13.79
CA GLY A 270 3.08 13.23 -13.22
C GLY A 270 2.28 12.29 -14.12
N GLY A 271 2.72 11.04 -14.23
CA GLY A 271 1.96 9.99 -14.91
C GLY A 271 0.71 9.62 -14.13
N ALA A 272 -0.39 9.27 -14.80
CA ALA A 272 -1.59 8.80 -14.12
C ALA A 272 -1.37 7.43 -13.45
N GLY A 273 -2.07 7.17 -12.34
CA GLY A 273 -2.14 5.85 -11.74
C GLY A 273 -2.96 4.89 -12.61
N GLY A 274 -2.58 3.61 -12.60
CA GLY A 274 -3.30 2.54 -13.27
C GLY A 274 -4.61 2.19 -12.55
N ALA A 275 -5.61 1.74 -13.29
CA ALA A 275 -6.85 1.28 -12.68
C ALA A 275 -6.66 -0.07 -11.95
N GLY A 276 -7.44 -0.30 -10.91
CA GLY A 276 -7.57 -1.62 -10.30
C GLY A 276 -8.28 -2.61 -11.22
N GLY A 277 -7.89 -3.87 -11.14
CA GLY A 277 -8.50 -4.98 -11.86
C GLY A 277 -9.86 -5.36 -11.31
N THR A 278 -10.68 -6.02 -12.13
CA THR A 278 -12.01 -6.47 -11.72
C THR A 278 -11.96 -7.75 -10.90
N GLY A 279 -12.86 -7.88 -9.92
CA GLY A 279 -13.08 -9.15 -9.21
C GLY A 279 -13.78 -10.19 -10.10
N GLY A 280 -13.69 -11.46 -9.72
CA GLY A 280 -14.37 -12.58 -10.38
C GLY A 280 -15.89 -12.57 -10.27
N ILE A 281 -16.62 -13.32 -11.10
CA ILE A 281 -18.11 -13.35 -11.10
C ILE A 281 -18.71 -13.64 -9.71
N LEU A 282 -18.09 -14.56 -8.96
CA LEU A 282 -18.42 -14.91 -7.56
C LEU A 282 -17.34 -14.40 -6.59
N GLY A 283 -16.41 -13.61 -7.10
CA GLY A 283 -15.21 -13.16 -6.41
C GLY A 283 -15.50 -12.01 -5.45
N PRO A 284 -14.61 -11.79 -4.46
CA PRO A 284 -14.88 -10.96 -3.30
C PRO A 284 -14.79 -9.45 -3.58
N ALA A 285 -13.75 -8.92 -4.22
CA ALA A 285 -13.62 -7.47 -4.41
C ALA A 285 -12.84 -7.09 -5.67
N GLY A 286 -13.09 -5.88 -6.17
CA GLY A 286 -12.23 -5.25 -7.19
C GLY A 286 -10.91 -4.76 -6.57
N GLY A 287 -9.85 -4.71 -7.38
CA GLY A 287 -8.56 -4.19 -6.94
C GLY A 287 -8.59 -2.68 -6.76
N ALA A 288 -7.70 -2.12 -5.95
CA ALA A 288 -7.59 -0.68 -5.78
C ALA A 288 -6.93 0.00 -6.99
N GLY A 289 -7.25 1.26 -7.23
CA GLY A 289 -6.54 2.09 -8.20
C GLY A 289 -5.14 2.48 -7.69
N GLY A 290 -4.19 2.62 -8.62
CA GLY A 290 -2.84 3.09 -8.33
C GLY A 290 -2.81 4.60 -8.07
N ALA A 291 -1.88 5.07 -7.26
CA ALA A 291 -1.69 6.50 -7.05
C ALA A 291 -1.15 7.20 -8.31
N GLY A 292 -1.52 8.46 -8.51
CA GLY A 292 -0.90 9.30 -9.52
C GLY A 292 0.56 9.66 -9.19
N GLY A 293 1.39 9.78 -10.22
CA GLY A 293 2.78 10.22 -10.10
C GLY A 293 2.88 11.69 -9.72
N ALA A 294 3.94 12.08 -9.02
CA ALA A 294 4.20 13.48 -8.74
C ALA A 294 4.84 14.20 -9.92
N ALA A 295 4.69 15.52 -9.95
CA ALA A 295 5.32 16.42 -10.90
C ALA A 295 6.36 17.33 -10.24
N TYR A 296 7.36 17.74 -11.02
CA TYR A 296 8.34 18.76 -10.63
C TYR A 296 7.75 20.17 -10.59
N THR A 297 7.09 20.53 -11.69
CA THR A 297 6.59 21.89 -11.96
C THR A 297 5.23 21.86 -12.63
N GLY A 298 4.93 20.82 -13.41
CA GLY A 298 3.64 20.60 -14.05
C GLY A 298 2.59 19.97 -13.13
N ALA A 299 1.52 19.46 -13.72
CA ALA A 299 0.41 18.88 -12.97
C ALA A 299 0.79 17.50 -12.41
N GLY A 300 0.32 17.18 -11.22
CA GLY A 300 0.41 15.81 -10.72
C GLY A 300 -0.40 14.86 -11.59
N GLY A 301 -0.05 13.59 -11.57
CA GLY A 301 -0.82 12.54 -12.22
C GLY A 301 -2.12 12.26 -11.48
N MET A 302 -3.21 11.96 -12.19
CA MET A 302 -4.46 11.57 -11.54
C MET A 302 -4.34 10.19 -10.88
N GLY A 303 -5.09 9.97 -9.81
CA GLY A 303 -5.26 8.65 -9.23
C GLY A 303 -6.03 7.71 -10.15
N GLY A 304 -5.63 6.43 -10.17
CA GLY A 304 -6.31 5.39 -10.93
C GLY A 304 -7.67 5.04 -10.34
N ALA A 305 -8.62 4.63 -11.17
CA ALA A 305 -9.93 4.18 -10.67
C ALA A 305 -9.80 2.86 -9.90
N GLY A 306 -10.63 2.69 -8.88
CA GLY A 306 -10.84 1.39 -8.24
C GLY A 306 -11.51 0.41 -9.19
N GLY A 307 -11.06 -0.83 -9.16
CA GLY A 307 -11.64 -1.94 -9.90
C GLY A 307 -13.06 -2.24 -9.44
N THR A 308 -13.90 -2.66 -10.38
CA THR A 308 -15.26 -3.12 -10.03
C THR A 308 -15.19 -4.48 -9.33
N ALA A 309 -16.14 -4.72 -8.43
CA ALA A 309 -16.33 -6.02 -7.83
C ALA A 309 -16.72 -7.09 -8.87
N GLY A 310 -16.92 -8.31 -8.37
CA GLY A 310 -17.57 -9.35 -9.14
C GLY A 310 -18.96 -9.00 -9.62
N MET A 311 -19.44 -9.68 -10.67
CA MET A 311 -20.77 -9.42 -11.22
C MET A 311 -21.89 -9.60 -10.18
N LEU A 312 -21.79 -10.63 -9.33
CA LEU A 312 -22.87 -11.01 -8.43
C LEU A 312 -22.67 -10.52 -7.00
N PHE A 313 -21.46 -10.67 -6.48
CA PHE A 313 -21.11 -10.32 -5.11
C PHE A 313 -19.87 -9.44 -5.07
N GLY A 314 -19.66 -8.83 -3.92
CA GLY A 314 -18.41 -8.21 -3.59
C GLY A 314 -18.43 -6.69 -3.63
N ALA A 315 -17.42 -6.08 -3.00
CA ALA A 315 -17.31 -4.63 -2.95
C ALA A 315 -16.37 -4.10 -4.03
N GLY A 316 -16.61 -2.87 -4.46
CA GLY A 316 -15.71 -2.21 -5.39
C GLY A 316 -14.40 -1.83 -4.72
N GLY A 317 -13.31 -1.84 -5.49
CA GLY A 317 -12.00 -1.39 -5.04
C GLY A 317 -11.96 0.11 -4.79
N ALA A 318 -11.08 0.57 -3.90
CA ALA A 318 -10.90 1.99 -3.67
C ALA A 318 -10.24 2.69 -4.87
N GLY A 319 -10.57 3.96 -5.09
CA GLY A 319 -9.83 4.81 -6.02
C GLY A 319 -8.43 5.13 -5.48
N GLY A 320 -7.48 5.32 -6.39
CA GLY A 320 -6.12 5.75 -6.08
C GLY A 320 -6.05 7.24 -5.79
N GLU A 321 -5.04 7.65 -5.05
CA GLU A 321 -4.83 9.06 -4.70
C GLU A 321 -4.30 9.88 -5.88
N GLY A 322 -4.64 11.17 -5.96
CA GLY A 322 -4.02 12.11 -6.89
C GLY A 322 -2.56 12.40 -6.54
N GLY A 323 -1.71 12.56 -7.54
CA GLY A 323 -0.32 12.92 -7.40
C GLY A 323 -0.11 14.40 -7.05
N PHE A 324 1.04 14.70 -6.46
CA PHE A 324 1.47 16.07 -6.19
C PHE A 324 1.79 16.81 -7.51
N GLY A 325 1.37 18.07 -7.62
CA GLY A 325 1.72 18.94 -8.74
C GLY A 325 2.33 20.27 -8.31
N GLY A 326 3.20 20.82 -9.16
CA GLY A 326 3.54 22.26 -9.15
C GLY A 326 2.55 23.12 -9.96
N GLY A 327 1.77 22.48 -10.86
CA GLY A 327 0.61 22.96 -11.61
C GLY A 327 -0.71 22.72 -10.86
N VAL A 328 -1.86 22.47 -11.50
CA VAL A 328 -3.12 22.14 -10.77
C VAL A 328 -2.99 20.80 -10.02
N GLY A 329 -3.54 20.70 -8.80
CA GLY A 329 -3.53 19.45 -8.03
C GLY A 329 -4.31 18.35 -8.75
N ALA A 330 -3.78 17.14 -8.76
CA ALA A 330 -4.37 16.06 -9.55
C ALA A 330 -5.62 15.47 -8.87
N ALA A 331 -6.62 15.06 -9.64
CA ALA A 331 -7.80 14.41 -9.09
C ALA A 331 -7.47 13.05 -8.45
N GLY A 332 -8.17 12.73 -7.37
CA GLY A 332 -8.26 11.37 -6.87
C GLY A 332 -9.08 10.47 -7.80
N GLY A 333 -8.73 9.20 -7.84
CA GLY A 333 -9.43 8.17 -8.59
C GLY A 333 -10.81 7.87 -8.01
N VAL A 334 -11.75 7.54 -8.88
CA VAL A 334 -13.09 7.11 -8.45
C VAL A 334 -13.05 5.73 -7.81
N GLY A 335 -13.89 5.49 -6.80
CA GLY A 335 -14.10 4.17 -6.23
C GLY A 335 -14.84 3.25 -7.20
N GLY A 336 -14.50 1.96 -7.16
CA GLY A 336 -15.13 0.92 -7.95
C GLY A 336 -16.56 0.61 -7.50
N ASN A 337 -17.39 0.12 -8.40
CA ASN A 337 -18.75 -0.30 -8.06
C ASN A 337 -18.78 -1.71 -7.44
N ALA A 338 -19.77 -1.95 -6.59
CA ALA A 338 -20.06 -3.25 -6.00
C ALA A 338 -20.72 -4.23 -7.01
N GLY A 339 -20.80 -5.50 -6.61
CA GLY A 339 -21.56 -6.53 -7.31
C GLY A 339 -23.06 -6.34 -7.20
N LEU A 340 -23.82 -7.04 -8.05
CA LEU A 340 -25.26 -6.81 -8.23
C LEU A 340 -26.09 -7.11 -6.98
N LEU A 341 -25.81 -8.19 -6.25
CA LEU A 341 -26.70 -8.67 -5.17
C LEU A 341 -26.28 -8.08 -3.82
N PHE A 342 -25.05 -8.32 -3.40
CA PHE A 342 -24.52 -7.85 -2.11
C PHE A 342 -23.13 -7.26 -2.28
N GLY A 343 -22.94 -6.05 -1.76
CA GLY A 343 -21.62 -5.42 -1.67
C GLY A 343 -21.68 -3.90 -1.56
N ASN A 344 -20.61 -3.31 -1.04
CA ASN A 344 -20.49 -1.85 -0.89
C ASN A 344 -19.69 -1.26 -2.04
N GLY A 345 -19.99 -0.02 -2.42
CA GLY A 345 -19.14 0.72 -3.34
C GLY A 345 -17.78 1.04 -2.71
N GLY A 346 -16.72 1.06 -3.53
CA GLY A 346 -15.39 1.44 -3.08
C GLY A 346 -15.31 2.93 -2.73
N ALA A 347 -14.48 3.31 -1.77
CA ALA A 347 -14.23 4.73 -1.49
C ALA A 347 -13.50 5.40 -2.67
N GLY A 348 -13.75 6.70 -2.89
CA GLY A 348 -12.93 7.50 -3.80
C GLY A 348 -11.58 7.83 -3.17
N GLY A 349 -10.54 7.97 -4.00
CA GLY A 349 -9.21 8.42 -3.55
C GLY A 349 -9.21 9.92 -3.27
N ALA A 350 -8.36 10.40 -2.36
CA ALA A 350 -8.23 11.83 -2.13
C ALA A 350 -7.54 12.56 -3.30
N GLY A 351 -7.79 13.85 -3.38
CA GLY A 351 -7.16 14.73 -4.34
C GLY A 351 -5.69 15.00 -3.99
N GLY A 352 -4.88 15.17 -5.03
CA GLY A 352 -3.46 15.49 -4.92
C GLY A 352 -3.21 16.86 -4.32
N THR A 353 -2.12 16.99 -3.59
CA THR A 353 -1.68 18.26 -3.00
C THR A 353 -1.01 19.16 -4.03
N ASN A 354 -1.01 20.46 -3.75
CA ASN A 354 -0.41 21.46 -4.63
C ASN A 354 0.20 22.62 -3.85
N SER A 355 1.35 23.13 -4.31
CA SER A 355 2.01 24.29 -3.71
C SER A 355 1.45 25.63 -4.22
N THR A 356 0.98 25.70 -5.46
CA THR A 356 0.82 26.98 -6.17
C THR A 356 -0.60 27.25 -6.64
N PHE A 357 -1.30 26.23 -7.15
CA PHE A 357 -2.67 26.33 -7.66
C PHE A 357 -3.64 25.57 -6.76
N ASP A 358 -4.90 25.44 -7.19
CA ASP A 358 -5.91 24.73 -6.42
C ASP A 358 -5.49 23.29 -6.12
N GLY A 359 -5.90 22.81 -4.95
CA GLY A 359 -5.75 21.41 -4.56
C GLY A 359 -6.58 20.51 -5.48
N GLY A 360 -6.15 19.26 -5.62
CA GLY A 360 -6.85 18.28 -6.45
C GLY A 360 -8.23 17.95 -5.90
N ILE A 361 -9.18 17.66 -6.78
CA ILE A 361 -10.50 17.20 -6.33
C ILE A 361 -10.41 15.76 -5.79
N GLY A 362 -11.17 15.47 -4.74
CA GLY A 362 -11.37 14.11 -4.26
C GLY A 362 -12.15 13.28 -5.28
N GLY A 363 -11.80 12.00 -5.40
CA GLY A 363 -12.49 11.04 -6.24
C GLY A 363 -13.88 10.70 -5.69
N ASN A 364 -14.84 10.42 -6.57
CA ASN A 364 -16.17 10.01 -6.13
C ASN A 364 -16.16 8.59 -5.57
N GLY A 365 -17.03 8.33 -4.59
CA GLY A 365 -17.31 6.99 -4.11
C GLY A 365 -18.06 6.13 -5.14
N GLY A 366 -17.78 4.84 -5.11
CA GLY A 366 -18.42 3.82 -5.93
C GLY A 366 -19.85 3.52 -5.49
N LYS A 367 -20.64 2.95 -6.40
CA LYS A 367 -22.06 2.64 -6.14
C LYS A 367 -22.23 1.21 -5.62
N ALA A 368 -23.24 0.99 -4.79
CA ALA A 368 -23.70 -0.35 -4.42
C ALA A 368 -24.67 -0.96 -5.47
N GLY A 369 -24.93 -2.26 -5.36
CA GLY A 369 -25.89 -3.02 -6.17
C GLY A 369 -27.32 -2.99 -5.60
N LEU A 370 -27.88 -4.16 -5.33
CA LEU A 370 -29.24 -4.34 -4.80
C LEU A 370 -29.28 -4.12 -3.27
N PHE A 371 -28.37 -4.77 -2.56
CA PHE A 371 -28.14 -4.63 -1.13
C PHE A 371 -26.71 -4.15 -0.88
N GLY A 372 -26.55 -3.04 -0.17
CA GLY A 372 -25.23 -2.54 0.23
C GLY A 372 -25.13 -1.02 0.26
N PHE A 373 -24.01 -0.51 0.75
CA PHE A 373 -23.80 0.91 1.02
C PHE A 373 -22.96 1.56 -0.08
N GLY A 374 -23.29 2.81 -0.42
CA GLY A 374 -22.45 3.60 -1.31
C GLY A 374 -21.08 3.87 -0.68
N GLY A 375 -20.03 3.91 -1.50
CA GLY A 375 -18.69 4.26 -1.03
C GLY A 375 -18.59 5.73 -0.63
N ALA A 376 -17.76 6.06 0.35
CA ALA A 376 -17.50 7.47 0.69
C ALA A 376 -16.76 8.18 -0.46
N GLY A 377 -17.02 9.48 -0.63
CA GLY A 377 -16.20 10.33 -1.48
C GLY A 377 -14.82 10.58 -0.87
N GLY A 378 -13.80 10.70 -1.71
CA GLY A 378 -12.44 11.03 -1.29
C GLY A 378 -12.33 12.49 -0.84
N ASN A 379 -11.39 12.78 0.06
CA ASN A 379 -11.18 14.16 0.50
C ASN A 379 -10.56 15.02 -0.61
N GLY A 380 -10.83 16.31 -0.58
CA GLY A 380 -10.15 17.26 -1.44
C GLY A 380 -8.68 17.45 -1.05
N GLY A 381 -7.83 17.70 -2.04
CA GLY A 381 -6.41 17.94 -1.89
C GLY A 381 -6.12 19.31 -1.26
N VAL A 382 -5.02 19.40 -0.54
CA VAL A 382 -4.58 20.65 0.10
C VAL A 382 -3.85 21.55 -0.91
N SER A 383 -4.12 22.85 -0.86
CA SER A 383 -3.32 23.90 -1.51
C SER A 383 -2.67 24.82 -0.48
N ILE A 384 -1.43 25.25 -0.78
CA ILE A 384 -0.64 26.13 0.10
C ILE A 384 -0.83 27.61 -0.26
N GLN A 385 -0.96 27.92 -1.55
CA GLN A 385 -1.05 29.30 -2.06
C GLN A 385 -2.37 29.61 -2.78
N SER A 386 -3.26 28.62 -2.93
CA SER A 386 -4.53 28.76 -3.65
C SER A 386 -5.69 28.09 -2.91
N ASN A 387 -6.81 27.81 -3.58
CA ASN A 387 -7.95 27.19 -2.92
C ASN A 387 -7.71 25.72 -2.63
N GLY A 388 -8.35 25.21 -1.58
CA GLY A 388 -8.39 23.78 -1.34
C GLY A 388 -9.18 23.06 -2.44
N GLY A 389 -8.83 21.81 -2.72
CA GLY A 389 -9.58 20.97 -3.65
C GLY A 389 -10.95 20.59 -3.09
N ALA A 390 -11.95 20.43 -3.94
CA ALA A 390 -13.26 19.98 -3.49
C ALA A 390 -13.21 18.50 -3.04
N GLY A 391 -14.03 18.14 -2.05
CA GLY A 391 -14.28 16.75 -1.69
C GLY A 391 -15.09 16.01 -2.76
N GLY A 392 -14.85 14.71 -2.88
CA GLY A 392 -15.55 13.82 -3.79
C GLY A 392 -16.97 13.52 -3.33
N ILE A 393 -17.84 13.19 -4.29
CA ILE A 393 -19.25 12.86 -4.01
C ILE A 393 -19.33 11.44 -3.45
N GLY A 394 -20.19 11.22 -2.47
CA GLY A 394 -20.53 9.90 -1.95
C GLY A 394 -21.29 9.03 -2.97
N GLY A 395 -21.01 7.75 -2.97
CA GLY A 395 -21.63 6.76 -3.82
C GLY A 395 -23.09 6.50 -3.47
N ARG A 396 -23.87 6.02 -4.43
CA ARG A 396 -25.28 5.65 -4.16
C ARG A 396 -25.37 4.33 -3.39
N GLY A 397 -26.30 4.29 -2.44
CA GLY A 397 -26.67 3.07 -1.72
C GLY A 397 -27.43 2.08 -2.60
N GLY A 398 -27.69 0.90 -2.05
CA GLY A 398 -28.35 -0.20 -2.73
C GLY A 398 -29.78 0.17 -3.17
N LEU A 399 -30.22 -0.44 -4.27
CA LEU A 399 -31.54 -0.18 -4.83
C LEU A 399 -32.68 -0.54 -3.84
N LEU A 400 -32.53 -1.64 -3.10
CA LEU A 400 -33.54 -2.13 -2.15
C LEU A 400 -33.19 -1.75 -0.71
N PHE A 401 -31.93 -1.92 -0.32
CA PHE A 401 -31.48 -1.62 1.02
C PHE A 401 -30.03 -1.09 1.01
N GLY A 402 -29.82 0.00 1.74
CA GLY A 402 -28.50 0.53 2.06
C GLY A 402 -28.44 2.05 1.96
N ASN A 403 -27.59 2.63 2.79
CA ASN A 403 -27.37 4.07 2.82
C ASN A 403 -26.50 4.53 1.65
N GLY A 404 -26.70 5.77 1.23
CA GLY A 404 -25.71 6.43 0.36
C GLY A 404 -24.43 6.75 1.13
N GLY A 405 -23.30 6.78 0.44
CA GLY A 405 -22.02 7.09 1.06
C GLY A 405 -21.91 8.56 1.45
N GLY A 406 -21.14 8.87 2.49
CA GLY A 406 -20.82 10.25 2.85
C GLY A 406 -19.98 10.95 1.76
N GLY A 407 -20.19 12.26 1.59
CA GLY A 407 -19.31 13.10 0.77
C GLY A 407 -17.97 13.34 1.45
N GLY A 408 -16.91 13.46 0.66
CA GLY A 408 -15.57 13.75 1.16
C GLY A 408 -15.47 15.18 1.69
N THR A 409 -14.61 15.42 2.67
CA THR A 409 -14.38 16.79 3.15
C THR A 409 -13.60 17.60 2.12
N GLY A 410 -13.85 18.90 2.05
CA GLY A 410 -13.03 19.81 1.25
C GLY A 410 -11.59 19.91 1.77
N GLY A 411 -10.65 20.06 0.85
CA GLY A 411 -9.23 20.25 1.16
C GLY A 411 -8.95 21.62 1.77
N GLN A 412 -7.83 21.73 2.50
CA GLN A 412 -7.40 23.03 3.02
C GLN A 412 -6.85 23.91 1.90
N GLY A 413 -7.19 25.20 1.89
CA GLY A 413 -6.61 26.23 1.02
C GLY A 413 -5.67 27.16 1.79
N SER A 414 -5.12 28.14 1.08
CA SER A 414 -4.22 29.13 1.65
C SER A 414 -4.89 30.04 2.70
N MET A 415 -4.15 30.41 3.74
CA MET A 415 -4.62 31.23 4.86
C MET A 415 -4.17 32.69 4.80
N THR A 416 -3.30 33.07 3.84
CA THR A 416 -2.63 34.38 3.81
C THR A 416 -3.15 35.34 2.74
N VAL A 417 -4.07 34.89 1.86
CA VAL A 417 -4.74 35.69 0.81
C VAL A 417 -6.18 35.14 0.63
N ALA A 418 -7.14 35.92 0.11
CA ALA A 418 -8.58 35.63 -0.01
C ALA A 418 -8.97 34.38 -0.83
N HIS A 419 -8.43 33.22 -0.46
CA HIS A 419 -8.66 31.91 -1.03
C HIS A 419 -9.56 31.10 -0.10
N PHE A 420 -10.36 30.25 -0.71
CA PHE A 420 -11.32 29.40 -0.03
C PHE A 420 -10.68 28.07 0.33
N GLY A 421 -11.09 27.49 1.45
CA GLY A 421 -11.01 26.04 1.57
C GLY A 421 -11.88 25.38 0.51
N GLY A 422 -11.56 24.13 0.18
CA GLY A 422 -12.32 23.39 -0.82
C GLY A 422 -13.76 23.14 -0.37
N ALA A 423 -14.69 23.05 -1.32
CA ALA A 423 -16.06 22.66 -0.98
C ALA A 423 -16.10 21.21 -0.48
N GLY A 424 -17.00 20.90 0.47
CA GLY A 424 -17.34 19.54 0.81
C GLY A 424 -18.07 18.83 -0.32
N GLY A 425 -17.83 17.54 -0.48
CA GLY A 425 -18.51 16.71 -1.47
C GLY A 425 -19.95 16.43 -1.08
N ALA A 426 -20.83 16.26 -2.07
CA ALA A 426 -22.22 15.87 -1.79
C ALA A 426 -22.29 14.43 -1.23
N GLY A 427 -23.25 14.17 -0.35
CA GLY A 427 -23.57 12.83 0.09
C GLY A 427 -24.35 12.05 -0.97
N GLY A 428 -24.19 10.73 -0.98
CA GLY A 428 -24.87 9.84 -1.90
C GLY A 428 -26.33 9.58 -1.50
N SER A 429 -27.20 9.33 -2.48
CA SER A 429 -28.59 8.98 -2.21
C SER A 429 -28.77 7.50 -1.84
N ALA A 430 -29.75 7.22 -0.97
CA ALA A 430 -30.40 5.91 -0.86
C ALA A 430 -31.64 5.85 -1.77
N LEU A 431 -32.07 4.65 -2.17
CA LEU A 431 -33.23 4.45 -3.05
C LEU A 431 -34.42 3.74 -2.38
N GLY A 432 -34.20 2.56 -1.81
CA GLY A 432 -35.23 1.75 -1.15
C GLY A 432 -35.41 2.10 0.34
N VAL A 433 -34.88 1.24 1.20
CA VAL A 433 -34.70 1.49 2.65
C VAL A 433 -33.25 1.90 2.90
N GLY A 434 -33.03 3.08 3.49
CA GLY A 434 -31.69 3.60 3.70
C GLY A 434 -31.68 5.10 3.94
N ASN A 435 -30.68 5.58 4.67
CA ASN A 435 -30.42 7.00 4.82
C ASN A 435 -29.66 7.53 3.60
N GLY A 436 -29.91 8.77 3.21
CA GLY A 436 -28.97 9.48 2.34
C GLY A 436 -27.69 9.76 3.11
N GLY A 437 -26.54 9.69 2.46
CA GLY A 437 -25.24 9.98 3.09
C GLY A 437 -25.11 11.46 3.43
N ASN A 438 -24.37 11.80 4.48
CA ASN A 438 -24.09 13.20 4.79
C ASN A 438 -23.21 13.83 3.70
N GLY A 439 -23.43 15.11 3.41
CA GLY A 439 -22.45 15.92 2.70
C GLY A 439 -21.18 16.08 3.54
N GLY A 440 -20.05 16.25 2.86
CA GLY A 440 -18.78 16.57 3.49
C GLY A 440 -18.76 18.00 4.00
N ASN A 441 -17.94 18.25 5.01
CA ASN A 441 -17.69 19.61 5.47
C ASN A 441 -16.82 20.36 4.46
N GLY A 442 -17.01 21.68 4.36
CA GLY A 442 -16.07 22.55 3.68
C GLY A 442 -14.68 22.54 4.35
N GLY A 443 -13.64 22.66 3.53
CA GLY A 443 -12.26 22.80 3.97
C GLY A 443 -11.99 24.17 4.56
N LEU A 444 -10.91 24.28 5.34
CA LEU A 444 -10.44 25.57 5.86
C LEU A 444 -9.62 26.34 4.82
N GLY A 445 -9.72 27.66 4.84
CA GLY A 445 -8.92 28.62 4.07
C GLY A 445 -9.13 30.01 4.68
N ALA A 446 -8.63 31.06 4.04
CA ALA A 446 -8.94 32.44 4.46
C ALA A 446 -10.46 32.70 4.49
N LEU A 447 -11.21 32.05 3.60
CA LEU A 447 -12.65 31.79 3.74
C LEU A 447 -12.94 30.29 3.80
N LEU A 448 -13.93 29.89 4.58
CA LEU A 448 -14.36 28.49 4.66
C LEU A 448 -14.95 28.04 3.32
N GLY A 449 -14.64 26.81 2.92
CA GLY A 449 -15.33 26.16 1.82
C GLY A 449 -16.80 25.90 2.14
N ASN A 450 -17.65 25.81 1.13
CA ASN A 450 -19.04 25.48 1.34
C ASN A 450 -19.20 24.02 1.75
N ASP A 451 -20.14 23.73 2.64
CA ASP A 451 -20.54 22.36 2.95
C ASP A 451 -21.20 21.68 1.75
N GLY A 452 -20.94 20.39 1.63
CA GLY A 452 -21.61 19.54 0.65
C GLY A 452 -23.07 19.31 1.02
N VAL A 453 -23.93 19.16 0.02
CA VAL A 453 -25.34 18.79 0.25
C VAL A 453 -25.45 17.33 0.68
N GLY A 454 -26.32 17.04 1.64
CA GLY A 454 -26.67 15.69 2.04
C GLY A 454 -27.47 14.97 0.97
N GLY A 455 -27.29 13.65 0.92
CA GLY A 455 -28.03 12.77 0.02
C GLY A 455 -29.49 12.59 0.45
N SER A 456 -30.33 12.21 -0.50
CA SER A 456 -31.74 11.91 -0.24
C SER A 456 -31.91 10.54 0.43
N ALA A 457 -32.86 10.46 1.36
CA ALA A 457 -33.33 9.22 1.97
C ALA A 457 -33.96 8.28 0.94
N GLY A 458 -33.95 6.98 1.24
CA GLY A 458 -34.70 5.98 0.52
C GLY A 458 -36.20 6.28 0.53
N SER A 459 -36.92 5.85 -0.50
CA SER A 459 -38.34 6.13 -0.70
C SER A 459 -39.25 5.48 0.34
N VAL A 460 -38.82 4.37 0.95
CA VAL A 460 -39.63 3.61 1.93
C VAL A 460 -39.38 4.08 3.36
N LEU A 461 -38.13 4.02 3.81
CA LEU A 461 -37.73 4.39 5.18
C LEU A 461 -36.27 4.86 5.18
N GLY A 462 -35.98 5.89 5.97
CA GLY A 462 -34.64 6.45 6.14
C GLY A 462 -34.65 7.96 6.35
N ALA A 463 -33.52 8.50 6.77
CA ALA A 463 -33.28 9.92 6.98
C ALA A 463 -32.53 10.54 5.78
N ASN A 464 -32.76 11.82 5.51
CA ASN A 464 -31.87 12.56 4.59
C ASN A 464 -30.50 12.77 5.25
N GLY A 465 -29.47 12.91 4.44
CA GLY A 465 -28.15 13.28 4.91
C GLY A 465 -28.09 14.74 5.37
N ALA A 466 -27.19 15.03 6.30
CA ALA A 466 -26.85 16.39 6.71
C ALA A 466 -26.10 17.14 5.60
N ASN A 467 -26.23 18.47 5.53
CA ASN A 467 -25.45 19.31 4.62
C ASN A 467 -24.14 19.71 5.33
N GLY A 468 -23.15 18.82 5.36
CA GLY A 468 -21.91 19.02 6.10
C GLY A 468 -22.15 19.25 7.59
N SER A 469 -21.80 20.45 8.06
CA SER A 469 -21.98 20.88 9.45
C SER A 469 -23.41 21.33 9.78
N THR A 470 -24.28 21.45 8.78
CA THR A 470 -25.68 21.89 8.95
C THR A 470 -26.67 20.73 8.89
N ALA A 471 -27.78 20.87 9.62
CA ALA A 471 -28.77 19.80 9.78
C ALA A 471 -29.35 19.32 8.44
N ALA A 472 -29.79 18.06 8.42
CA ALA A 472 -30.44 17.46 7.25
C ALA A 472 -31.70 18.21 6.84
N ALA A 473 -31.95 18.28 5.53
CA ALA A 473 -33.22 18.79 5.03
C ALA A 473 -34.38 17.88 5.51
N PRO A 474 -35.49 18.45 6.02
CA PRO A 474 -36.59 17.65 6.53
C PRO A 474 -37.27 16.82 5.44
N LEU A 475 -37.74 15.63 5.80
CA LEU A 475 -38.54 14.80 4.92
C LEU A 475 -39.94 15.42 4.71
N PRO A 476 -40.71 14.97 3.69
CA PRO A 476 -42.13 15.30 3.61
C PRO A 476 -42.84 15.03 4.95
N PRO A 477 -43.78 15.88 5.40
CA PRO A 477 -44.23 15.94 6.80
C PRO A 477 -44.67 14.60 7.40
N MET A 478 -45.42 13.79 6.64
CA MET A 478 -45.88 12.47 7.12
C MET A 478 -44.72 11.48 7.29
N ARG A 479 -43.72 11.53 6.41
CA ARG A 479 -42.53 10.66 6.52
C ARG A 479 -41.64 11.08 7.69
N GLN A 480 -41.50 12.38 7.91
CA GLN A 480 -40.77 12.91 9.06
C GLN A 480 -41.46 12.51 10.37
N ALA A 481 -42.79 12.66 10.48
CA ALA A 481 -43.54 12.28 11.66
C ALA A 481 -43.42 10.78 11.99
N VAL A 482 -43.41 9.92 10.98
CA VAL A 482 -43.17 8.48 11.17
C VAL A 482 -41.74 8.21 11.64
N LEU A 483 -40.73 8.84 11.03
CA LEU A 483 -39.34 8.69 11.45
C LEU A 483 -39.11 9.19 12.89
N ASP A 484 -39.72 10.32 13.26
CA ASP A 484 -39.66 10.89 14.60
C ASP A 484 -40.35 9.95 15.61
N ALA A 485 -41.50 9.37 15.27
CA ALA A 485 -42.19 8.39 16.12
C ALA A 485 -41.35 7.11 16.31
N ILE A 486 -40.64 6.66 15.27
CA ILE A 486 -39.71 5.53 15.34
C ILE A 486 -38.50 5.86 16.23
N ASN A 487 -37.96 7.07 16.11
CA ASN A 487 -36.75 7.49 16.82
C ASN A 487 -37.00 7.95 18.25
N ALA A 488 -38.19 8.47 18.58
CA ALA A 488 -38.49 9.07 19.87
C ALA A 488 -38.17 8.14 21.06
N PRO A 489 -38.55 6.84 21.05
CA PRO A 489 -38.23 5.95 22.17
C PRO A 489 -36.73 5.83 22.45
N THR A 490 -35.92 5.64 21.41
CA THR A 490 -34.46 5.52 21.57
C THR A 490 -33.80 6.86 21.83
N GLN A 491 -34.32 7.95 21.25
CA GLN A 491 -33.82 9.29 21.49
C GLN A 491 -34.04 9.69 22.96
N THR A 492 -35.19 9.35 23.55
CA THR A 492 -35.47 9.59 24.97
C THR A 492 -34.67 8.67 25.89
N LEU A 493 -34.59 7.37 25.57
CA LEU A 493 -33.96 6.39 26.46
C LEU A 493 -32.43 6.42 26.40
N LEU A 494 -31.86 6.67 25.22
CA LEU A 494 -30.44 6.47 24.93
C LEU A 494 -29.77 7.72 24.34
N GLY A 495 -30.50 8.82 24.15
CA GLY A 495 -29.98 10.05 23.55
C GLY A 495 -29.60 9.91 22.08
N ARG A 496 -30.02 8.82 21.42
CA ARG A 496 -29.60 8.45 20.06
C ARG A 496 -30.79 7.94 19.23
N PRO A 497 -30.88 8.32 17.94
CA PRO A 497 -31.98 7.87 17.10
C PRO A 497 -31.80 6.39 16.78
N LEU A 498 -32.90 5.70 16.47
CA LEU A 498 -32.86 4.33 15.97
C LEU A 498 -32.36 4.32 14.53
N ILE A 499 -32.85 5.29 13.73
CA ILE A 499 -32.51 5.51 12.32
C ILE A 499 -32.07 6.95 12.13
N GLY A 500 -30.84 7.15 11.65
CA GLY A 500 -30.32 8.48 11.32
C GLY A 500 -28.80 8.48 11.28
N ASN A 501 -28.20 9.40 10.54
CA ASN A 501 -26.74 9.49 10.50
C ASN A 501 -26.22 10.32 11.67
N GLY A 502 -24.97 10.07 12.04
CA GLY A 502 -24.25 10.91 12.97
C GLY A 502 -24.01 12.29 12.37
N VAL A 503 -24.07 13.33 13.19
CA VAL A 503 -23.73 14.69 12.79
C VAL A 503 -22.22 14.80 12.58
N ASN A 504 -21.80 15.51 11.55
CA ASN A 504 -20.38 15.75 11.32
C ASN A 504 -19.79 16.65 12.43
N GLY A 505 -18.54 16.40 12.80
CA GLY A 505 -17.78 17.30 13.66
C GLY A 505 -17.59 18.65 12.99
N VAL A 506 -17.53 19.72 13.79
CA VAL A 506 -17.42 21.10 13.28
C VAL A 506 -16.06 21.30 12.61
N ALA A 507 -16.03 21.85 11.39
CA ALA A 507 -14.79 22.15 10.69
C ALA A 507 -13.90 23.12 11.50
N GLY A 508 -12.61 22.86 11.52
CA GLY A 508 -11.62 23.60 12.31
C GLY A 508 -11.61 23.32 13.82
N SER A 509 -12.53 22.52 14.36
CA SER A 509 -12.52 22.19 15.80
C SER A 509 -11.67 20.97 16.16
N GLY A 510 -11.39 20.08 15.18
CA GLY A 510 -10.85 18.75 15.46
C GLY A 510 -11.83 17.84 16.22
N ALA A 511 -13.11 18.22 16.34
CA ALA A 511 -14.10 17.41 17.05
C ALA A 511 -14.47 16.16 16.26
N GLY A 512 -14.65 15.05 16.97
CA GLY A 512 -15.11 13.81 16.35
C GLY A 512 -16.52 13.92 15.79
N GLY A 513 -16.82 13.14 14.77
CA GLY A 513 -18.17 12.93 14.27
C GLY A 513 -19.01 12.17 15.28
N ALA A 514 -20.30 12.51 15.35
CA ALA A 514 -21.22 11.81 16.23
C ALA A 514 -21.52 10.40 15.72
N LEU A 515 -21.96 9.53 16.62
CA LEU A 515 -22.35 8.17 16.29
C LEU A 515 -23.60 8.16 15.39
N GLY A 516 -23.67 7.19 14.48
CA GLY A 516 -24.88 6.88 13.74
C GLY A 516 -26.01 6.35 14.63
N GLY A 517 -27.21 6.27 14.07
CA GLY A 517 -28.39 5.70 14.69
C GLY A 517 -28.17 4.24 15.09
N ILE A 518 -28.86 3.80 16.14
CA ILE A 518 -28.59 2.51 16.80
C ILE A 518 -28.78 1.33 15.85
N LEU A 519 -29.84 1.34 15.03
CA LEU A 519 -30.13 0.28 14.08
C LEU A 519 -29.57 0.59 12.70
N LEU A 520 -29.92 1.76 12.14
CA LEU A 520 -29.55 2.15 10.79
C LEU A 520 -29.01 3.58 10.75
N GLY A 521 -27.73 3.74 10.42
CA GLY A 521 -27.14 5.06 10.36
C GLY A 521 -25.65 5.05 10.13
N ASP A 522 -25.20 5.90 9.21
CA ASP A 522 -23.78 6.14 9.02
C ASP A 522 -23.25 7.01 10.16
N GLY A 523 -21.98 6.85 10.50
CA GLY A 523 -21.30 7.75 11.42
C GLY A 523 -21.08 9.13 10.81
N GLY A 524 -21.07 10.18 11.63
CA GLY A 524 -20.74 11.53 11.17
C GLY A 524 -19.26 11.65 10.81
N ALA A 525 -18.93 12.48 9.82
CA ALA A 525 -17.53 12.76 9.50
C ALA A 525 -16.86 13.54 10.65
N GLY A 526 -15.57 13.33 10.89
CA GLY A 526 -14.80 14.12 11.83
C GLY A 526 -14.58 15.56 11.32
N GLY A 527 -14.57 16.51 12.24
CA GLY A 527 -14.21 17.89 11.93
C GLY A 527 -12.73 18.01 11.61
N SER A 528 -12.38 18.80 10.59
CA SER A 528 -10.99 19.19 10.37
C SER A 528 -10.44 19.94 11.59
N ALA A 529 -9.14 19.87 11.84
CA ALA A 529 -8.48 20.67 12.87
C ALA A 529 -8.17 22.09 12.37
N ALA A 530 -8.03 23.05 13.29
CA ALA A 530 -7.74 24.44 12.97
C ALA A 530 -6.40 24.60 12.24
N ALA A 531 -6.36 25.45 11.23
CA ALA A 531 -5.12 25.87 10.60
C ALA A 531 -4.27 26.71 11.56
N GLY A 532 -2.95 26.62 11.47
CA GLY A 532 -2.02 27.25 12.41
C GLY A 532 -1.81 26.46 13.71
N SER A 533 -2.43 25.28 13.84
CA SER A 533 -2.35 24.45 15.03
C SER A 533 -1.86 23.04 14.69
N ALA A 534 -1.08 22.43 15.57
CA ALA A 534 -0.72 21.01 15.47
C ALA A 534 -1.86 20.08 15.95
N MET A 535 -3.11 20.56 15.95
CA MET A 535 -4.26 19.80 16.44
C MET A 535 -4.59 18.65 15.48
N SER A 536 -4.98 17.51 16.06
CA SER A 536 -5.43 16.38 15.27
C SER A 536 -6.84 16.62 14.74
N GLY A 537 -7.11 16.11 13.54
CA GLY A 537 -8.46 16.05 13.02
C GLY A 537 -9.34 15.13 13.87
N GLY A 538 -10.64 15.40 13.89
CA GLY A 538 -11.59 14.61 14.66
C GLY A 538 -11.76 13.21 14.09
N ALA A 539 -11.91 12.21 14.96
CA ALA A 539 -12.27 10.87 14.49
C ALA A 539 -13.66 10.88 13.84
N GLY A 540 -13.86 10.06 12.81
CA GLY A 540 -15.19 9.76 12.30
C GLY A 540 -16.03 9.04 13.35
N GLY A 541 -17.32 9.35 13.38
CA GLY A 541 -18.28 8.66 14.24
C GLY A 541 -18.43 7.20 13.82
N ALA A 542 -18.65 6.30 14.77
CA ALA A 542 -19.00 4.93 14.44
C ALA A 542 -20.49 4.82 14.03
N ALA A 543 -20.79 3.90 13.14
CA ALA A 543 -22.16 3.50 12.84
C ALA A 543 -22.77 2.64 13.98
N GLY A 544 -24.09 2.37 13.90
CA GLY A 544 -24.81 1.52 14.85
C GLY A 544 -24.70 0.03 14.56
N LEU A 545 -25.83 -0.66 14.40
CA LEU A 545 -25.86 -2.05 13.96
C LEU A 545 -25.61 -2.17 12.46
N ILE A 546 -26.17 -1.24 11.68
CA ILE A 546 -26.08 -1.21 10.23
C ILE A 546 -25.74 0.21 9.76
N GLY A 547 -24.67 0.35 8.99
CA GLY A 547 -24.24 1.64 8.44
C GLY A 547 -22.72 1.70 8.25
N THR A 548 -22.27 2.71 7.52
CA THR A 548 -20.85 2.96 7.28
C THR A 548 -20.27 3.88 8.34
N GLY A 549 -19.02 3.67 8.72
CA GLY A 549 -18.33 4.58 9.63
C GLY A 549 -18.09 5.94 8.97
N GLY A 550 -18.11 7.01 9.76
CA GLY A 550 -17.82 8.35 9.26
C GLY A 550 -16.35 8.51 8.87
N ALA A 551 -16.05 9.36 7.88
CA ALA A 551 -14.66 9.70 7.54
C ALA A 551 -13.98 10.46 8.69
N GLY A 552 -12.69 10.28 8.89
CA GLY A 552 -11.89 11.09 9.80
C GLY A 552 -11.65 12.51 9.25
N GLY A 553 -11.57 13.49 10.14
CA GLY A 553 -11.27 14.88 9.79
C GLY A 553 -9.79 15.08 9.48
N ALA A 554 -9.45 16.04 8.62
CA ALA A 554 -8.06 16.38 8.33
C ALA A 554 -7.34 17.04 9.53
N GLY A 555 -6.05 16.75 9.71
CA GLY A 555 -5.19 17.38 10.72
C GLY A 555 -4.88 18.85 10.42
N GLY A 556 -4.60 19.63 11.46
CA GLY A 556 -4.31 21.06 11.35
C GLY A 556 -2.92 21.32 10.76
N SER A 557 -2.82 22.32 9.87
CA SER A 557 -1.52 22.74 9.33
C SER A 557 -0.76 23.57 10.37
N SER A 558 0.56 23.35 10.52
CA SER A 558 1.40 23.97 11.56
C SER A 558 2.57 24.78 10.97
N PRO A 559 2.75 26.05 11.35
CA PRO A 559 3.80 26.90 10.80
C PRO A 559 5.17 26.75 11.48
N THR A 560 5.21 26.19 12.70
CA THR A 560 6.41 26.18 13.56
C THR A 560 6.68 24.84 14.24
N GLY A 561 6.02 23.76 13.80
CA GLY A 561 6.10 22.44 14.44
C GLY A 561 5.38 21.36 13.63
N THR A 562 5.25 20.15 14.17
CA THR A 562 4.66 19.02 13.42
C THR A 562 3.22 19.29 13.00
N GLY A 563 2.86 18.90 11.78
CA GLY A 563 1.48 18.93 11.34
C GLY A 563 0.59 18.04 12.23
N GLY A 564 -0.67 18.44 12.40
CA GLY A 564 -1.63 17.68 13.18
C GLY A 564 -1.93 16.32 12.55
N VAL A 565 -2.22 15.30 13.37
CA VAL A 565 -2.57 13.97 12.86
C VAL A 565 -3.96 14.00 12.21
N GLY A 566 -4.16 13.26 11.12
CA GLY A 566 -5.50 13.02 10.59
C GLY A 566 -6.34 12.22 11.59
N GLY A 567 -7.64 12.53 11.67
CA GLY A 567 -8.56 11.78 12.51
C GLY A 567 -8.78 10.37 11.98
N THR A 568 -8.98 9.39 12.86
CA THR A 568 -9.28 8.02 12.44
C THR A 568 -10.66 7.94 11.79
N GLY A 569 -10.85 7.06 10.82
CA GLY A 569 -12.17 6.71 10.33
C GLY A 569 -13.00 6.03 11.42
N GLY A 570 -14.31 6.26 11.39
CA GLY A 570 -15.25 5.62 12.31
C GLY A 570 -15.43 4.14 12.00
N ALA A 571 -15.74 3.34 13.03
CA ALA A 571 -16.06 1.94 12.83
C ALA A 571 -17.39 1.78 12.06
N ALA A 572 -17.48 0.74 11.23
CA ALA A 572 -18.72 0.36 10.59
C ALA A 572 -19.76 -0.14 11.59
N GLY A 573 -20.99 -0.31 11.10
CA GLY A 573 -22.05 -0.92 11.88
C GLY A 573 -21.73 -2.36 12.21
N LEU A 574 -22.07 -2.83 13.42
CA LEU A 574 -21.65 -4.13 13.95
C LEU A 574 -21.97 -5.32 13.01
N LEU A 575 -23.07 -5.25 12.26
CA LEU A 575 -23.51 -6.31 11.36
C LEU A 575 -23.13 -6.03 9.90
N LEU A 576 -23.44 -4.84 9.39
CA LEU A 576 -23.35 -4.48 7.98
C LEU A 576 -22.85 -3.04 7.80
N GLY A 577 -21.97 -2.85 6.81
CA GLY A 577 -21.38 -1.55 6.44
C GLY A 577 -19.86 -1.59 6.45
N SER A 578 -19.21 -0.59 5.87
CA SER A 578 -17.75 -0.47 5.83
C SER A 578 -17.23 0.57 6.82
N GLY A 579 -15.99 0.41 7.27
CA GLY A 579 -15.31 1.41 8.08
C GLY A 579 -15.13 2.72 7.30
N GLY A 580 -15.09 3.84 8.02
CA GLY A 580 -14.84 5.14 7.43
C GLY A 580 -13.38 5.32 7.01
N ALA A 581 -13.12 6.16 6.01
CA ALA A 581 -11.75 6.50 5.63
C ALA A 581 -11.08 7.35 6.73
N GLY A 582 -9.77 7.22 6.91
CA GLY A 582 -8.98 8.09 7.76
C GLY A 582 -8.82 9.49 7.17
N GLY A 583 -8.69 10.49 8.02
CA GLY A 583 -8.43 11.88 7.63
C GLY A 583 -6.98 12.09 7.18
N ALA A 584 -6.74 13.06 6.32
CA ALA A 584 -5.38 13.43 5.92
C ALA A 584 -4.61 14.08 7.09
N GLY A 585 -3.30 13.85 7.16
CA GLY A 585 -2.41 14.56 8.08
C GLY A 585 -2.26 16.03 7.69
N GLY A 586 -2.05 16.88 8.68
CA GLY A 586 -1.84 18.32 8.51
C GLY A 586 -0.45 18.63 7.97
N ASN A 587 -0.32 19.72 7.23
CA ASN A 587 0.97 20.14 6.68
C ASN A 587 1.83 20.84 7.74
N SER A 588 3.13 20.86 7.54
CA SER A 588 4.09 21.58 8.36
C SER A 588 5.02 22.42 7.49
N SER A 589 5.26 23.68 7.84
CA SER A 589 6.25 24.49 7.13
C SER A 589 7.68 24.28 7.62
N THR A 590 7.94 24.04 8.91
CA THR A 590 9.33 23.94 9.44
C THR A 590 9.69 22.60 10.08
N GLY A 591 8.71 21.73 10.34
CA GLY A 591 8.90 20.40 10.97
C GLY A 591 8.22 19.26 10.22
N VAL A 592 7.96 18.12 10.90
CA VAL A 592 7.42 16.90 10.27
C VAL A 592 5.94 17.06 9.86
N GLY A 593 5.56 16.57 8.69
CA GLY A 593 4.15 16.49 8.30
C GLY A 593 3.33 15.59 9.25
N GLY A 594 2.06 15.90 9.44
CA GLY A 594 1.18 15.12 10.31
C GLY A 594 0.94 13.71 9.75
N VAL A 595 0.81 12.71 10.61
CA VAL A 595 0.48 11.35 10.16
C VAL A 595 -0.97 11.30 9.69
N GLY A 596 -1.27 10.53 8.64
CA GLY A 596 -2.64 10.28 8.21
C GLY A 596 -3.41 9.44 9.24
N GLY A 597 -4.71 9.68 9.36
CA GLY A 597 -5.56 8.92 10.27
C GLY A 597 -5.75 7.47 9.82
N ALA A 598 -5.84 6.53 10.74
CA ALA A 598 -6.16 5.16 10.40
C ALA A 598 -7.59 5.03 9.83
N GLY A 599 -7.82 4.10 8.93
CA GLY A 599 -9.16 3.73 8.50
C GLY A 599 -9.94 3.02 9.60
N GLY A 600 -11.26 3.16 9.58
CA GLY A 600 -12.15 2.53 10.54
C GLY A 600 -12.29 1.03 10.30
N THR A 601 -12.59 0.27 11.34
CA THR A 601 -12.79 -1.18 11.24
C THR A 601 -14.14 -1.53 10.59
N GLY A 602 -14.17 -2.65 9.88
CA GLY A 602 -15.39 -3.24 9.34
C GLY A 602 -16.22 -3.95 10.43
N GLY A 603 -17.54 -3.99 10.23
CA GLY A 603 -18.46 -4.82 11.01
C GLY A 603 -18.43 -6.27 10.56
N LEU A 604 -19.26 -7.14 11.13
CA LEU A 604 -19.27 -8.59 10.86
C LEU A 604 -19.14 -8.94 9.36
N LEU A 605 -19.89 -8.28 8.49
CA LEU A 605 -19.89 -8.47 7.03
C LEU A 605 -19.19 -7.32 6.27
N GLY A 606 -18.59 -6.40 7.01
CA GLY A 606 -18.04 -5.14 6.53
C GLY A 606 -16.56 -5.19 6.16
N GLY A 607 -16.19 -4.41 5.15
CA GLY A 607 -14.79 -4.11 4.86
C GLY A 607 -14.25 -2.99 5.74
N GLY A 608 -12.93 -2.93 5.90
CA GLY A 608 -12.27 -1.83 6.58
C GLY A 608 -12.23 -0.56 5.72
N GLY A 609 -12.10 0.60 6.36
CA GLY A 609 -11.90 1.88 5.68
C GLY A 609 -10.43 2.10 5.31
N ASN A 610 -10.16 2.92 4.29
CA ASN A 610 -8.78 3.26 3.92
C ASN A 610 -8.12 4.17 4.98
N GLY A 611 -6.81 4.07 5.13
CA GLY A 611 -6.01 5.04 5.86
C GLY A 611 -5.93 6.38 5.11
N GLY A 612 -5.83 7.47 5.87
CA GLY A 612 -5.64 8.81 5.34
C GLY A 612 -4.20 9.05 4.90
N THR A 613 -4.01 10.01 4.00
CA THR A 613 -2.68 10.40 3.53
C THR A 613 -1.89 11.15 4.61
N GLY A 614 -0.57 11.03 4.58
CA GLY A 614 0.32 11.82 5.42
C GLY A 614 0.41 13.28 4.96
N GLY A 615 0.60 14.18 5.92
CA GLY A 615 0.79 15.61 5.72
C GLY A 615 2.18 15.97 5.22
N GLN A 616 2.32 17.18 4.70
CA GLN A 616 3.55 17.64 4.03
C GLN A 616 4.56 18.27 5.00
N SER A 617 5.83 18.34 4.61
CA SER A 617 6.87 19.16 5.27
C SER A 617 7.60 20.05 4.26
N LEU A 618 7.60 21.38 4.46
CA LEU A 618 7.92 22.37 3.42
C LEU A 618 9.32 23.02 3.46
N GLU A 619 9.95 23.21 4.63
CA GLU A 619 11.21 23.98 4.78
C GLU A 619 12.29 23.26 5.62
N ILE A 620 13.55 23.67 5.45
CA ILE A 620 14.80 22.96 5.82
C ILE A 620 15.09 22.95 7.34
N ALA A 621 14.53 23.89 8.11
CA ALA A 621 15.07 24.27 9.42
C ALA A 621 15.29 23.11 10.41
N ASP A 622 14.40 22.09 10.45
CA ASP A 622 14.48 20.99 11.43
C ASP A 622 14.35 19.56 10.84
N GLY A 623 14.77 19.32 9.59
CA GLY A 623 14.88 17.96 9.05
C GLY A 623 13.76 17.49 8.11
N GLY A 624 12.78 18.34 7.81
CA GLY A 624 11.99 18.27 6.58
C GLY A 624 11.30 16.93 6.23
N VAL A 625 10.68 16.23 7.19
CA VAL A 625 10.13 14.87 6.95
C VAL A 625 8.63 14.90 6.65
N GLY A 626 8.20 14.23 5.58
CA GLY A 626 6.77 14.04 5.29
C GLY A 626 6.09 13.17 6.33
N GLY A 627 4.81 13.41 6.61
CA GLY A 627 4.04 12.60 7.53
C GLY A 627 3.77 11.21 6.98
N ASN A 628 3.72 10.19 7.83
CA ASN A 628 3.37 8.85 7.37
C ASN A 628 1.89 8.77 6.96
N GLY A 629 1.56 7.87 6.04
CA GLY A 629 0.18 7.49 5.78
C GLY A 629 -0.43 6.74 6.96
N GLY A 630 -1.75 6.84 7.11
CA GLY A 630 -2.52 6.09 8.10
C GLY A 630 -2.69 4.63 7.68
N SER A 631 -2.81 3.72 8.64
CA SER A 631 -3.09 2.32 8.33
C SER A 631 -4.51 2.13 7.80
N GLY A 632 -4.71 1.12 6.95
CA GLY A 632 -6.05 0.66 6.61
C GLY A 632 -6.76 0.02 7.80
N GLY A 633 -8.08 0.07 7.81
CA GLY A 633 -8.92 -0.57 8.82
C GLY A 633 -9.03 -2.08 8.58
N THR A 634 -9.15 -2.86 9.64
CA THR A 634 -9.36 -4.31 9.53
C THR A 634 -10.77 -4.62 9.03
N ALA A 635 -10.92 -5.72 8.29
CA ALA A 635 -12.24 -6.25 7.96
C ALA A 635 -12.87 -6.96 9.17
N GLY A 636 -14.20 -7.08 9.20
CA GLY A 636 -14.85 -7.89 10.23
C GLY A 636 -14.80 -9.38 9.94
N LEU A 637 -15.22 -10.17 10.93
CA LEU A 637 -15.05 -11.63 10.99
C LEU A 637 -15.43 -12.39 9.71
N LEU A 638 -16.51 -11.98 9.03
CA LEU A 638 -17.03 -12.57 7.80
C LEU A 638 -16.96 -11.61 6.60
N GLY A 639 -16.32 -10.44 6.78
CA GLY A 639 -16.22 -9.40 5.77
C GLY A 639 -15.49 -9.84 4.50
N GLY A 640 -14.69 -10.90 4.56
CA GLY A 640 -14.06 -11.51 3.39
C GLY A 640 -14.93 -12.33 2.47
N LEU A 641 -16.07 -12.82 2.97
CA LEU A 641 -16.99 -13.66 2.18
C LEU A 641 -17.94 -12.79 1.34
N PHE A 642 -18.26 -11.57 1.79
CA PHE A 642 -19.26 -10.70 1.18
C PHE A 642 -18.86 -9.21 1.09
N GLY A 643 -17.75 -8.79 1.68
CA GLY A 643 -17.28 -7.39 1.75
C GLY A 643 -15.90 -7.19 1.11
N ALA A 644 -15.41 -5.94 1.12
CA ALA A 644 -14.22 -5.47 0.39
C ALA A 644 -12.87 -6.05 0.85
N GLY A 645 -12.86 -6.93 1.86
CA GLY A 645 -11.66 -7.18 2.64
C GLY A 645 -11.28 -5.96 3.47
N ALA A 646 -10.03 -5.93 3.92
CA ALA A 646 -9.55 -4.84 4.76
C ALA A 646 -9.22 -3.59 3.95
N GLY A 647 -9.22 -2.42 4.62
CA GLY A 647 -8.91 -1.16 3.97
C GLY A 647 -7.44 -1.04 3.60
N ASN A 648 -7.13 -0.22 2.60
CA ASN A 648 -5.75 0.05 2.21
C ASN A 648 -5.09 1.06 3.14
N GLY A 649 -3.76 1.01 3.25
CA GLY A 649 -3.00 2.06 3.88
C GLY A 649 -3.00 3.35 3.05
N GLY A 650 -2.95 4.50 3.72
CA GLY A 650 -2.81 5.79 3.08
C GLY A 650 -1.38 6.04 2.61
N ASN A 651 -1.21 6.92 1.63
CA ASN A 651 0.13 7.28 1.15
C ASN A 651 0.87 8.18 2.16
N GLY A 652 2.20 8.07 2.19
CA GLY A 652 3.04 9.03 2.90
C GLY A 652 3.00 10.42 2.27
N GLY A 653 3.12 11.44 3.10
CA GLY A 653 3.26 12.83 2.69
C GLY A 653 4.65 13.11 2.13
N THR A 654 4.78 14.12 1.28
CA THR A 654 6.09 14.56 0.79
C THR A 654 6.83 15.35 1.86
N GLY A 655 8.14 15.19 1.90
CA GLY A 655 9.01 15.97 2.76
C GLY A 655 10.12 16.65 1.96
N HIS A 656 10.55 17.81 2.42
CA HIS A 656 11.68 18.49 1.83
C HIS A 656 12.95 17.61 1.82
N ILE A 657 13.20 16.85 2.90
CA ILE A 657 14.37 15.97 3.03
C ILE A 657 13.96 14.52 2.86
N THR A 658 13.07 14.02 3.71
CA THR A 658 12.65 12.62 3.67
C THR A 658 11.15 12.55 3.48
N GLY A 659 10.67 11.76 2.53
CA GLY A 659 9.25 11.52 2.40
C GLY A 659 8.71 10.62 3.51
N GLY A 660 7.44 10.77 3.86
CA GLY A 660 6.78 9.94 4.86
C GLY A 660 6.57 8.52 4.36
N ALA A 661 6.57 7.54 5.26
CA ALA A 661 6.26 6.16 4.88
C ALA A 661 4.78 6.00 4.54
N GLY A 662 4.46 5.06 3.65
CA GLY A 662 3.09 4.63 3.44
C GLY A 662 2.54 3.89 4.66
N GLY A 663 1.23 4.02 4.88
CA GLY A 663 0.54 3.29 5.94
C GLY A 663 0.40 1.80 5.60
N GLY A 664 0.39 0.95 6.62
CA GLY A 664 0.12 -0.49 6.41
C GLY A 664 -1.31 -0.73 5.96
N GLY A 665 -1.53 -1.75 5.13
CA GLY A 665 -2.87 -2.26 4.86
C GLY A 665 -3.50 -2.89 6.09
N GLY A 666 -4.82 -2.83 6.20
CA GLY A 666 -5.54 -3.49 7.29
C GLY A 666 -5.51 -5.02 7.13
N ASP A 667 -5.61 -5.75 8.24
CA ASP A 667 -5.74 -7.21 8.18
C ASP A 667 -7.16 -7.63 7.77
N GLY A 668 -7.23 -8.70 6.99
CA GLY A 668 -8.47 -9.43 6.71
C GLY A 668 -9.15 -9.88 7.99
N GLY A 669 -10.43 -10.23 7.87
CA GLY A 669 -11.23 -10.64 9.01
C GLY A 669 -10.67 -11.91 9.66
N PRO A 670 -10.88 -12.13 10.97
CA PRO A 670 -10.30 -13.24 11.71
C PRO A 670 -10.55 -14.65 11.13
N LEU A 671 -11.53 -14.83 10.24
CA LEU A 671 -11.76 -16.09 9.51
C LEU A 671 -11.60 -15.94 8.00
N PHE A 672 -12.17 -14.88 7.42
CA PHE A 672 -12.20 -14.65 5.98
C PHE A 672 -11.73 -13.23 5.62
N GLY A 673 -11.04 -13.11 4.48
CA GLY A 673 -10.91 -11.86 3.74
C GLY A 673 -9.50 -11.53 3.33
N SER A 674 -9.38 -10.78 2.25
CA SER A 674 -8.09 -10.27 1.81
C SER A 674 -7.60 -9.19 2.76
N GLY A 675 -6.30 -9.20 3.04
CA GLY A 675 -5.63 -8.06 3.64
C GLY A 675 -5.62 -6.88 2.67
N GLY A 676 -5.61 -5.68 3.23
CA GLY A 676 -5.54 -4.44 2.46
C GLY A 676 -4.15 -4.21 1.91
N ALA A 677 -4.04 -3.46 0.81
CA ALA A 677 -2.76 -3.06 0.28
C ALA A 677 -2.08 -2.01 1.19
N GLY A 678 -0.75 -2.03 1.27
CA GLY A 678 0.01 -0.96 1.87
C GLY A 678 -0.04 0.32 1.02
N GLY A 679 0.00 1.48 1.66
CA GLY A 679 0.08 2.77 0.97
C GLY A 679 1.47 3.02 0.38
N GLY A 680 1.56 3.83 -0.67
CA GLY A 680 2.84 4.24 -1.23
C GLY A 680 3.60 5.19 -0.30
N GLY A 681 4.92 5.17 -0.34
CA GLY A 681 5.74 6.18 0.32
C GLY A 681 5.55 7.57 -0.29
N GLY A 682 5.73 8.60 0.51
CA GLY A 682 5.79 9.99 0.05
C GLY A 682 7.18 10.35 -0.47
N ASN A 683 7.26 11.36 -1.34
CA ASN A 683 8.53 11.79 -1.93
C ASN A 683 9.39 12.57 -0.93
N GLY A 684 10.71 12.41 -1.01
CA GLY A 684 11.65 13.28 -0.31
C GLY A 684 12.60 13.96 -1.29
N GLY A 685 13.05 15.17 -0.98
CA GLY A 685 14.14 15.80 -1.75
C GLY A 685 15.42 14.96 -1.70
N THR A 686 15.74 14.39 -0.53
CA THR A 686 16.88 13.49 -0.33
C THR A 686 16.51 12.00 -0.31
N ASN A 687 15.54 11.58 0.51
CA ASN A 687 15.24 10.18 0.80
C ASN A 687 13.75 9.88 0.59
N GLY A 688 13.45 8.79 -0.09
CA GLY A 688 12.08 8.42 -0.43
C GLY A 688 11.44 7.76 0.78
N GLY A 689 10.16 8.02 1.01
CA GLY A 689 9.39 7.27 1.98
C GLY A 689 9.29 5.80 1.58
N ALA A 690 9.40 4.89 2.54
CA ALA A 690 9.14 3.48 2.29
C ALA A 690 7.64 3.27 2.02
N GLY A 691 7.30 2.27 1.20
CA GLY A 691 5.93 1.82 1.09
C GLY A 691 5.47 1.06 2.34
N GLY A 692 4.18 1.13 2.63
CA GLY A 692 3.57 0.41 3.74
C GLY A 692 3.48 -1.08 3.47
N ASN A 693 3.50 -1.91 4.51
CA ASN A 693 3.29 -3.35 4.33
C ASN A 693 1.82 -3.65 3.99
N GLY A 694 1.57 -4.68 3.21
CA GLY A 694 0.23 -5.23 3.04
C GLY A 694 -0.26 -5.90 4.31
N GLY A 695 -1.56 -5.82 4.56
CA GLY A 695 -2.19 -6.51 5.68
C GLY A 695 -2.27 -8.01 5.45
N ASN A 696 -2.37 -8.80 6.51
CA ASN A 696 -2.50 -10.24 6.40
C ASN A 696 -3.91 -10.62 5.91
N GLY A 697 -4.04 -11.74 5.23
CA GLY A 697 -5.32 -12.36 4.95
C GLY A 697 -5.96 -12.92 6.23
N GLY A 698 -7.26 -13.19 6.18
CA GLY A 698 -7.97 -13.82 7.29
C GLY A 698 -7.39 -15.18 7.65
N LEU A 699 -7.47 -15.55 8.94
CA LEU A 699 -6.74 -16.71 9.49
C LEU A 699 -6.99 -18.01 8.73
N LEU A 700 -8.24 -18.27 8.29
CA LEU A 700 -8.58 -19.51 7.61
C LEU A 700 -8.48 -19.38 6.09
N PHE A 701 -9.09 -18.34 5.53
CA PHE A 701 -9.08 -18.04 4.10
C PHE A 701 -8.85 -16.54 3.87
N GLY A 702 -7.95 -16.21 2.95
CA GLY A 702 -7.71 -14.82 2.58
C GLY A 702 -6.33 -14.61 1.99
N ALA A 703 -6.28 -13.88 0.87
CA ALA A 703 -5.02 -13.41 0.32
C ALA A 703 -4.40 -12.36 1.24
N GLY A 704 -3.08 -12.41 1.43
CA GLY A 704 -2.37 -11.26 1.97
C GLY A 704 -2.48 -10.06 1.02
N GLY A 705 -2.56 -8.86 1.58
CA GLY A 705 -2.51 -7.63 0.82
C GLY A 705 -1.12 -7.39 0.23
N SER A 706 -1.05 -6.70 -0.91
CA SER A 706 0.26 -6.32 -1.47
C SER A 706 0.91 -5.21 -0.65
N GLY A 707 2.24 -5.18 -0.63
CA GLY A 707 2.96 -4.01 -0.15
C GLY A 707 2.64 -2.75 -0.95
N GLY A 708 2.96 -1.60 -0.38
CA GLY A 708 2.94 -0.29 -1.04
C GLY A 708 4.28 0.02 -1.70
N VAL A 709 4.27 0.81 -2.77
CA VAL A 709 5.50 1.17 -3.48
C VAL A 709 6.37 2.13 -2.67
N GLY A 710 7.69 1.96 -2.77
CA GLY A 710 8.62 2.94 -2.25
C GLY A 710 8.63 4.23 -3.08
N ALA A 711 8.84 5.37 -2.45
CA ALA A 711 8.83 6.66 -3.12
C ALA A 711 10.16 7.01 -3.81
N ALA A 712 10.09 7.91 -4.78
CA ALA A 712 11.26 8.37 -5.52
C ALA A 712 11.94 9.59 -4.86
N THR A 713 13.20 9.82 -5.24
CA THR A 713 14.01 10.99 -4.84
C THR A 713 14.89 11.48 -5.96
N LEU A 714 15.41 12.70 -5.81
CA LEU A 714 16.34 13.30 -6.77
C LEU A 714 17.79 13.25 -6.30
N GLN A 715 18.03 13.13 -4.98
CA GLN A 715 19.38 13.31 -4.45
C GLN A 715 20.01 12.03 -3.88
N SER A 716 19.30 11.24 -3.08
CA SER A 716 19.93 10.13 -2.34
C SER A 716 19.23 8.78 -2.60
N THR A 717 18.40 8.32 -1.68
CA THR A 717 17.97 6.91 -1.63
C THR A 717 16.50 6.79 -1.90
N GLY A 718 16.13 5.95 -2.88
CA GLY A 718 14.74 5.60 -3.12
C GLY A 718 14.15 4.87 -1.92
N GLY A 719 12.87 5.08 -1.64
CA GLY A 719 12.17 4.39 -0.56
C GLY A 719 12.09 2.88 -0.84
N ALA A 720 12.18 2.04 0.19
CA ALA A 720 11.96 0.61 0.00
C ALA A 720 10.49 0.32 -0.33
N GLY A 721 10.24 -0.73 -1.11
CA GLY A 721 8.91 -1.28 -1.27
C GLY A 721 8.44 -1.96 0.02
N GLY A 722 7.14 -1.87 0.30
CA GLY A 722 6.52 -2.56 1.41
C GLY A 722 6.45 -4.07 1.17
N ASN A 723 6.48 -4.83 2.26
CA ASN A 723 6.31 -6.28 2.19
C ASN A 723 4.84 -6.63 1.93
N GLY A 724 4.60 -7.76 1.26
CA GLY A 724 3.28 -8.35 1.19
C GLY A 724 2.85 -8.97 2.51
N GLY A 725 1.55 -8.94 2.79
CA GLY A 725 0.98 -9.58 3.98
C GLY A 725 0.92 -11.10 3.83
N ASN A 726 0.85 -11.82 4.95
CA ASN A 726 0.76 -13.27 4.90
C ASN A 726 -0.63 -13.74 4.50
N ALA A 727 -0.70 -14.94 3.92
CA ALA A 727 -1.93 -15.62 3.59
C ALA A 727 -2.65 -16.17 4.83
N GLY A 728 -3.94 -16.46 4.67
CA GLY A 728 -4.65 -17.41 5.52
C GLY A 728 -4.10 -18.84 5.42
N LEU A 729 -4.59 -19.72 6.29
CA LEU A 729 -4.09 -21.09 6.41
C LEU A 729 -4.41 -21.97 5.19
N LEU A 730 -5.57 -21.80 4.54
CA LEU A 730 -6.06 -22.75 3.54
C LEU A 730 -6.33 -22.09 2.20
N PHE A 731 -5.82 -22.70 1.13
CA PHE A 731 -5.99 -22.32 -0.29
C PHE A 731 -5.77 -20.83 -0.55
N SER A 732 -4.85 -20.23 0.21
CA SER A 732 -4.63 -18.80 0.25
C SER A 732 -3.23 -18.46 -0.24
N ILE A 733 -3.00 -17.18 -0.50
CA ILE A 733 -1.78 -16.68 -1.15
C ILE A 733 -1.17 -15.58 -0.31
N GLY A 734 0.15 -15.57 -0.21
CA GLY A 734 0.85 -14.43 0.34
C GLY A 734 0.68 -13.23 -0.57
N GLY A 735 0.56 -12.05 0.02
CA GLY A 735 0.58 -10.80 -0.72
C GLY A 735 1.91 -10.59 -1.42
N ALA A 736 1.90 -9.91 -2.57
CA ALA A 736 3.13 -9.54 -3.24
C ALA A 736 3.88 -8.45 -2.48
N GLY A 737 5.21 -8.52 -2.45
CA GLY A 737 6.04 -7.38 -2.11
C GLY A 737 5.96 -6.33 -3.21
N ALA A 738 6.09 -5.06 -2.84
CA ALA A 738 6.04 -3.96 -3.78
C ALA A 738 7.42 -3.51 -4.25
N SER A 739 7.45 -2.79 -5.36
CA SER A 739 8.69 -2.27 -5.92
C SER A 739 9.33 -1.21 -5.03
N GLY A 740 10.66 -1.19 -5.01
CA GLY A 740 11.42 -0.07 -4.46
C GLY A 740 11.32 1.18 -5.32
N GLY A 741 11.41 2.33 -4.68
CA GLY A 741 11.36 3.64 -5.32
C GLY A 741 12.68 4.03 -5.99
N LEU A 742 12.61 5.03 -6.87
CA LEU A 742 13.78 5.53 -7.59
C LEU A 742 14.73 6.29 -6.64
N GLY A 743 16.00 5.92 -6.66
CA GLY A 743 17.07 6.67 -6.02
C GLY A 743 17.64 7.74 -6.93
N GLY A 744 18.11 8.84 -6.34
CA GLY A 744 18.92 9.83 -7.05
C GLY A 744 20.33 9.30 -7.32
N PHE A 745 21.34 9.92 -6.70
CA PHE A 745 22.75 9.62 -6.93
C PHE A 745 23.32 8.50 -6.04
N VAL A 746 22.58 8.03 -5.03
CA VAL A 746 23.10 7.07 -4.03
C VAL A 746 22.63 5.66 -4.30
N THR A 747 21.39 5.34 -3.93
CA THR A 747 20.86 3.98 -4.12
C THR A 747 19.38 3.93 -4.46
N GLY A 748 19.01 3.05 -5.37
CA GLY A 748 17.61 2.69 -5.58
C GLY A 748 17.01 1.99 -4.35
N GLY A 749 15.71 2.14 -4.15
CA GLY A 749 15.01 1.46 -3.06
C GLY A 749 14.97 -0.05 -3.28
N ALA A 750 15.09 -0.84 -2.21
CA ALA A 750 14.92 -2.30 -2.31
C ALA A 750 13.45 -2.65 -2.57
N GLY A 751 13.20 -3.73 -3.31
CA GLY A 751 11.87 -4.34 -3.40
C GLY A 751 11.46 -4.99 -2.07
N GLY A 752 10.17 -4.93 -1.77
CA GLY A 752 9.59 -5.59 -0.60
C GLY A 752 9.51 -7.10 -0.77
N ALA A 753 9.56 -7.84 0.35
CA ALA A 753 9.39 -9.28 0.33
C ALA A 753 7.94 -9.68 0.09
N GLY A 754 7.71 -10.83 -0.55
CA GLY A 754 6.40 -11.46 -0.62
C GLY A 754 5.99 -12.10 0.70
N GLY A 755 4.69 -12.11 0.99
CA GLY A 755 4.13 -12.74 2.17
C GLY A 755 4.11 -14.27 2.09
N ALA A 756 4.04 -14.95 3.22
CA ALA A 756 4.02 -16.42 3.25
C ALA A 756 2.64 -17.01 2.93
N GLY A 757 2.59 -18.16 2.26
CA GLY A 757 1.41 -19.03 2.16
C GLY A 757 1.27 -19.87 3.44
N GLY A 758 0.09 -19.96 4.05
CA GLY A 758 -0.08 -20.55 5.39
C GLY A 758 0.20 -22.06 5.50
N LEU A 759 -0.85 -22.89 5.56
CA LEU A 759 -0.72 -24.36 5.64
C LEU A 759 -0.83 -24.99 4.25
N VAL A 760 -1.85 -24.60 3.49
CA VAL A 760 -2.03 -24.91 2.08
C VAL A 760 -2.10 -23.58 1.36
N GLY A 761 -1.05 -23.19 0.65
CA GLY A 761 -0.99 -21.85 0.10
C GLY A 761 0.26 -21.54 -0.69
N LEU A 762 0.21 -20.49 -1.51
CA LEU A 762 1.35 -20.04 -2.30
C LEU A 762 2.04 -18.86 -1.63
N GLY A 763 3.36 -18.80 -1.71
CA GLY A 763 4.10 -17.62 -1.32
C GLY A 763 3.83 -16.45 -2.27
N GLY A 764 3.80 -15.23 -1.74
CA GLY A 764 3.72 -14.02 -2.55
C GLY A 764 5.03 -13.77 -3.28
N VAL A 765 4.99 -13.17 -4.47
CA VAL A 765 6.20 -12.78 -5.20
C VAL A 765 6.91 -11.61 -4.50
N GLY A 766 8.23 -11.56 -4.60
CA GLY A 766 9.01 -10.40 -4.17
C GLY A 766 8.91 -9.23 -5.14
N GLY A 767 8.98 -8.00 -4.62
CA GLY A 767 8.93 -6.78 -5.40
C GLY A 767 10.25 -6.51 -6.14
N ALA A 768 10.19 -5.79 -7.26
CA ALA A 768 11.40 -5.38 -7.97
C ALA A 768 12.18 -4.29 -7.21
N GLY A 769 13.50 -4.24 -7.41
CA GLY A 769 14.31 -3.12 -6.96
C GLY A 769 14.01 -1.82 -7.72
N GLY A 770 14.32 -0.67 -7.11
CA GLY A 770 14.22 0.65 -7.74
C GLY A 770 15.50 1.03 -8.47
N LEU A 771 15.39 1.78 -9.58
CA LEU A 771 16.56 2.28 -10.32
C LEU A 771 17.22 3.46 -9.59
N SER A 772 18.49 3.74 -9.91
CA SER A 772 19.16 4.98 -9.51
C SER A 772 20.33 5.31 -10.41
N ALA A 773 20.82 6.56 -10.35
CA ALA A 773 22.09 6.95 -10.99
C ALA A 773 23.31 6.41 -10.22
N GLY A 774 23.14 5.98 -8.97
CA GLY A 774 24.11 5.26 -8.17
C GLY A 774 23.93 3.73 -8.27
N ALA A 775 23.99 3.03 -7.13
CA ALA A 775 23.76 1.59 -7.08
C ALA A 775 22.26 1.27 -6.99
N SER A 776 21.73 0.52 -7.95
CA SER A 776 20.30 0.25 -7.99
C SER A 776 19.86 -0.72 -6.88
N GLY A 777 18.56 -0.65 -6.57
CA GLY A 777 17.94 -1.43 -5.51
C GLY A 777 17.87 -2.92 -5.85
N GLY A 778 18.05 -3.78 -4.85
CA GLY A 778 17.84 -5.21 -4.99
C GLY A 778 16.36 -5.58 -5.02
N GLY A 779 16.03 -6.69 -5.67
CA GLY A 779 14.71 -7.28 -5.62
C GLY A 779 14.41 -7.92 -4.26
N GLY A 780 13.14 -7.90 -3.87
CA GLY A 780 12.66 -8.51 -2.64
C GLY A 780 12.60 -10.03 -2.75
N ALA A 781 12.74 -10.71 -1.62
CA ALA A 781 12.59 -12.17 -1.57
C ALA A 781 11.13 -12.57 -1.86
N GLY A 782 10.94 -13.69 -2.52
CA GLY A 782 9.66 -14.35 -2.59
C GLY A 782 9.26 -14.97 -1.26
N GLY A 783 7.96 -14.97 -0.99
CA GLY A 783 7.38 -15.55 0.21
C GLY A 783 7.48 -17.07 0.22
N GLN A 784 7.51 -17.64 1.42
CA GLN A 784 7.52 -19.10 1.58
C GLN A 784 6.17 -19.69 1.19
N ALA A 785 6.17 -20.91 0.67
CA ALA A 785 4.95 -21.65 0.40
C ALA A 785 4.23 -22.09 1.69
N GLY A 786 3.03 -22.62 1.50
CA GLY A 786 2.31 -23.36 2.52
C GLY A 786 3.11 -24.54 3.05
N LEU A 787 3.03 -24.75 4.37
CA LEU A 787 3.77 -25.81 5.05
C LEU A 787 3.49 -27.21 4.47
N LEU A 788 2.25 -27.50 4.06
CA LEU A 788 1.81 -28.83 3.63
C LEU A 788 1.75 -28.96 2.10
N PHE A 789 1.20 -27.96 1.41
CA PHE A 789 1.12 -27.93 -0.04
C PHE A 789 1.16 -26.50 -0.58
N GLY A 790 2.01 -26.27 -1.59
CA GLY A 790 2.06 -25.02 -2.35
C GLY A 790 3.44 -24.70 -2.92
N GLY A 791 3.50 -23.75 -3.85
CA GLY A 791 4.72 -23.20 -4.40
C GLY A 791 5.21 -21.97 -3.63
N GLY A 792 6.52 -21.78 -3.57
CA GLY A 792 7.10 -20.53 -3.07
C GLY A 792 6.76 -19.37 -4.00
N GLY A 793 6.96 -18.13 -3.55
CA GLY A 793 6.88 -16.97 -4.42
C GLY A 793 8.20 -16.74 -5.16
N ALA A 794 8.15 -16.30 -6.42
CA ALA A 794 9.36 -15.91 -7.14
C ALA A 794 10.06 -14.71 -6.48
N GLY A 795 11.38 -14.68 -6.52
CA GLY A 795 12.16 -13.52 -6.11
C GLY A 795 11.99 -12.36 -7.08
N GLY A 796 11.96 -11.13 -6.57
CA GLY A 796 11.88 -9.93 -7.39
C GLY A 796 13.17 -9.68 -8.16
N ALA A 797 13.07 -9.07 -9.35
CA ALA A 797 14.25 -8.68 -10.10
C ALA A 797 15.00 -7.51 -9.42
N GLY A 798 16.33 -7.52 -9.50
CA GLY A 798 17.13 -6.33 -9.22
C GLY A 798 16.93 -5.29 -10.32
N ALA A 799 17.06 -4.01 -9.95
CA ALA A 799 16.97 -2.94 -10.95
C ALA A 799 18.27 -2.79 -11.74
N ASP A 800 18.17 -2.39 -13.00
CA ASP A 800 19.35 -2.03 -13.81
C ASP A 800 19.99 -0.74 -13.28
N GLY A 801 21.30 -0.59 -13.49
CA GLY A 801 22.06 0.54 -12.96
C GLY A 801 23.29 0.91 -13.78
N PRO A 802 23.71 2.19 -13.79
CA PRO A 802 24.88 2.63 -14.54
C PRO A 802 26.20 2.25 -13.85
N THR A 803 26.19 2.01 -12.53
CA THR A 803 27.39 1.68 -11.74
C THR A 803 27.34 0.25 -11.21
N ASN A 804 26.30 -0.10 -10.45
CA ASN A 804 26.01 -1.45 -9.98
C ASN A 804 24.51 -1.74 -10.11
N GLY A 805 24.19 -2.92 -10.60
CA GLY A 805 22.88 -3.48 -10.77
C GLY A 805 22.41 -4.12 -9.47
N GLY A 806 21.11 -4.06 -9.24
CA GLY A 806 20.49 -4.61 -8.05
C GLY A 806 20.63 -6.11 -8.04
N SER A 807 20.84 -6.72 -6.87
CA SER A 807 20.74 -8.17 -6.75
C SER A 807 19.29 -8.62 -6.94
N GLY A 808 19.09 -9.74 -7.62
CA GLY A 808 17.80 -10.43 -7.64
C GLY A 808 17.44 -11.01 -6.26
N GLY A 809 16.16 -11.00 -5.93
CA GLY A 809 15.64 -11.59 -4.70
C GLY A 809 15.69 -13.11 -4.72
N ALA A 810 15.80 -13.74 -3.55
CA ALA A 810 15.68 -15.19 -3.45
C ALA A 810 14.25 -15.65 -3.73
N GLY A 811 14.10 -16.81 -4.38
CA GLY A 811 12.82 -17.49 -4.49
C GLY A 811 12.41 -18.15 -3.18
N GLY A 812 11.11 -18.23 -2.93
CA GLY A 812 10.53 -18.89 -1.78
C GLY A 812 10.69 -20.42 -1.85
N ASN A 813 10.87 -21.05 -0.70
CA ASN A 813 10.92 -22.49 -0.55
C ASN A 813 9.50 -23.06 -0.48
N ALA A 814 9.36 -24.29 -0.97
CA ALA A 814 8.18 -25.11 -0.73
C ALA A 814 8.27 -25.81 0.64
N GLY A 815 7.11 -26.15 1.20
CA GLY A 815 7.00 -26.95 2.42
C GLY A 815 7.15 -28.45 2.16
N TRP A 816 6.12 -29.23 2.45
CA TRP A 816 6.11 -30.69 2.22
C TRP A 816 5.97 -31.06 0.74
N MET A 817 5.01 -30.44 0.04
CA MET A 817 4.73 -30.72 -1.36
C MET A 817 4.60 -29.41 -2.15
N GLY A 818 5.24 -29.32 -3.31
CA GLY A 818 5.19 -28.16 -4.21
C GLY A 818 6.57 -27.71 -4.69
N ASN A 819 6.59 -26.81 -5.67
CA ASN A 819 7.84 -26.34 -6.26
C ASN A 819 8.45 -25.20 -5.44
N GLY A 820 9.77 -25.22 -5.29
CA GLY A 820 10.52 -24.03 -4.93
C GLY A 820 10.45 -23.03 -6.08
N ALA A 821 10.46 -21.75 -5.76
CA ALA A 821 10.27 -20.71 -6.76
C ALA A 821 11.60 -20.21 -7.32
N ASN A 822 11.56 -19.65 -8.53
CA ASN A 822 12.77 -19.10 -9.15
C ASN A 822 13.29 -17.89 -8.37
N GLY A 823 14.62 -17.75 -8.33
CA GLY A 823 15.26 -16.52 -7.90
C GLY A 823 15.08 -15.42 -8.94
N GLY A 824 15.06 -14.17 -8.49
CA GLY A 824 15.02 -13.00 -9.34
C GLY A 824 16.33 -12.82 -10.10
N ASN A 825 16.26 -12.25 -11.30
CA ASN A 825 17.44 -11.89 -12.06
C ASN A 825 18.18 -10.72 -11.40
N GLY A 826 19.51 -10.68 -11.55
CA GLY A 826 20.31 -9.50 -11.27
C GLY A 826 19.99 -8.38 -12.27
N GLY A 827 20.18 -7.14 -11.82
CA GLY A 827 20.09 -5.97 -12.68
C GLY A 827 21.33 -5.85 -13.56
N PHE A 828 21.13 -5.39 -14.79
CA PHE A 828 22.20 -5.17 -15.75
C PHE A 828 23.06 -3.95 -15.39
N SER A 829 24.38 -4.14 -15.38
CA SER A 829 25.41 -3.11 -15.13
C SER A 829 26.81 -3.71 -15.28
N THR A 830 27.86 -2.91 -15.06
CA THR A 830 29.24 -3.38 -14.97
C THR A 830 29.88 -2.98 -13.63
N PRO A 831 29.95 -3.87 -12.62
CA PRO A 831 29.59 -5.29 -12.64
C PRO A 831 28.08 -5.53 -12.49
N PRO A 832 27.51 -6.61 -13.07
CA PRO A 832 26.09 -6.93 -12.98
C PRO A 832 25.64 -7.28 -11.56
N GLY A 833 24.34 -7.18 -11.31
CA GLY A 833 23.72 -7.59 -10.07
C GLY A 833 23.89 -9.08 -9.81
N GLN A 834 23.92 -9.47 -8.53
CA GLN A 834 23.94 -10.89 -8.19
C GLN A 834 22.58 -11.53 -8.51
N SER A 835 22.60 -12.71 -9.09
CA SER A 835 21.39 -13.49 -9.29
C SER A 835 20.80 -13.97 -7.96
N GLY A 836 19.47 -13.91 -7.88
CA GLY A 836 18.72 -14.48 -6.77
C GLY A 836 18.83 -16.01 -6.77
N ARG A 837 18.95 -16.59 -5.58
CA ARG A 837 18.94 -18.05 -5.42
C ARG A 837 17.52 -18.58 -5.61
N GLY A 838 17.37 -19.68 -6.35
CA GLY A 838 16.11 -20.43 -6.42
C GLY A 838 15.77 -21.09 -5.09
N GLY A 839 14.47 -21.13 -4.78
CA GLY A 839 13.95 -21.79 -3.59
C GLY A 839 13.98 -23.31 -3.70
N THR A 840 14.01 -24.00 -2.56
CA THR A 840 14.01 -25.46 -2.51
C THR A 840 12.63 -26.04 -2.79
N GLY A 841 12.58 -27.10 -3.59
CA GLY A 841 11.37 -27.92 -3.77
C GLY A 841 10.93 -28.63 -2.49
N GLY A 842 9.68 -29.09 -2.48
CA GLY A 842 9.06 -29.71 -1.30
C GLY A 842 9.78 -30.98 -0.86
N LEU A 843 9.78 -31.22 0.46
CA LEU A 843 10.49 -32.35 1.09
C LEU A 843 10.07 -33.73 0.57
N LEU A 844 8.83 -33.88 0.11
CA LEU A 844 8.28 -35.13 -0.41
C LEU A 844 8.15 -35.11 -1.93
N PHE A 845 7.71 -33.99 -2.50
CA PHE A 845 7.45 -33.87 -3.94
C PHE A 845 7.49 -32.41 -4.41
N GLY A 846 8.15 -32.17 -5.54
CA GLY A 846 8.22 -30.86 -6.21
C GLY A 846 9.63 -30.48 -6.66
N ALA A 847 9.71 -29.63 -7.69
CA ALA A 847 10.97 -29.19 -8.28
C ALA A 847 11.56 -28.01 -7.50
N SER A 848 12.88 -27.89 -7.44
CA SER A 848 13.51 -26.65 -6.98
C SER A 848 13.40 -25.55 -8.02
N GLY A 849 13.39 -24.31 -7.54
CA GLY A 849 13.44 -23.14 -8.38
C GLY A 849 14.80 -22.97 -9.03
N GLN A 850 14.81 -22.35 -10.20
CA GLN A 850 16.04 -21.96 -10.88
C GLN A 850 16.64 -20.73 -10.20
N ASN A 851 17.97 -20.63 -10.18
CA ASN A 851 18.61 -19.36 -9.86
C ASN A 851 18.28 -18.34 -10.95
N GLY A 852 18.22 -17.07 -10.56
CA GLY A 852 18.11 -15.98 -11.52
C GLY A 852 19.31 -15.92 -12.46
N GLN A 853 19.14 -15.23 -13.57
CA GLN A 853 20.25 -14.86 -14.42
C GLN A 853 21.00 -13.64 -13.85
N PRO A 854 22.32 -13.54 -14.06
CA PRO A 854 23.11 -12.38 -13.63
C PRO A 854 22.75 -11.11 -14.40
#